data_AF-A0A9D2TWY3-F1
#
_entry.id   AF-A0A9D2TWY3-F1
#
_cell.length_a   1.000
_cell.length_b   1.000
_cell.length_c   1.000
_cell.angle_alpha   90.00
_cell.angle_beta   90.00
_cell.angle_gamma   90.00
#
_symmetry.space_group_name_H-M   'P 1'
#
loop_
_entity.id
_entity.type
_entity.pdbx_description
1 polymer ?
#
loop_
_entity_poly.entity_id
_entity_poly.type
_entity_poly.pdbx_seq_one_letter_code
_entity_poly.pdbx_strand_id
1 'polypeptide(L)'
;KYVEIATTRPETLLGDTAVAVNPEDERYKHLIGKMLKLPLTDREIPVIADEYVDKEFGTGCVKITPAHDPNDFEVGKRHNLEEINIMNDDATINELGDKYAGMDRYEARKAMVEDLKEQGLLVKVVPHSHSVGTHDRCGTTVEPMIKPQWFVRMKEMAQAAIDTLKEGNLTFVPERFDKTYLHWLENIRDWCISRQLWWGHRIPAYYCEECGETVVAREMPKKCPKCGCTHFHQDEDTLDTWFSSALWPFSTLGWPDKTPEMEYFYPTDVLVTGYDIIFFWVIRMVFSGLEQTGKTPFHHVLIHGLVRDSQGRKMSKSLGNGIDPLEVIDKYGADALRLTLITGNAPGNDMRFYWERVESSRNFANKVWNASRFIMMNLEKAEVPEKMDLADLTGADKWILSKVNTLAKDVTENMDKYELGIAVQKVYDFIWEEFCDWYIEMVKPRLYSDTDSTKGAALWTLKTVLGNALKLLHPYMPFITEEIYCTLHPEEESIMISSWPVFKEEWNFAKEEEAVEIIKEAVRSIRNVRTGMNVPPSRKAKVFVTAEDEKIRGIFEEGEVFFAPLAHASQVVVQKDKTGIDEDAVSAVTSKAVIYMPFAELVDVEKEIERLKKEEERLTKELARVNGMLGNERFISKAPKAKVDEERAKLERYTSMMEQVKERLAQLQ
;
A
#
# COMPACT_ATOMS: atom_id res chain seq x y z
N LYS A 1 -26.23 50.55 -28.22
CA LYS A 1 -25.94 50.09 -26.85
C LYS A 1 -25.14 48.80 -26.97
N TYR A 2 -24.09 48.62 -26.19
CA TYR A 2 -23.25 47.43 -26.22
C TYR A 2 -23.55 46.53 -25.03
N VAL A 3 -23.28 45.23 -25.18
CA VAL A 3 -23.25 44.25 -24.10
C VAL A 3 -21.80 43.81 -23.96
N GLU A 4 -21.24 43.94 -22.77
CA GLU A 4 -19.86 43.54 -22.51
C GLU A 4 -19.84 42.08 -22.07
N ILE A 5 -18.98 41.28 -22.68
CA ILE A 5 -18.74 39.88 -22.31
C ILE A 5 -17.30 39.69 -21.85
N ALA A 6 -17.05 38.65 -21.05
CA ALA A 6 -15.72 38.19 -20.71
C ALA A 6 -15.46 36.81 -21.32
N THR A 7 -14.34 36.63 -22.03
CA THR A 7 -13.94 35.31 -22.55
C THR A 7 -12.42 35.14 -22.61
N THR A 8 -11.97 33.91 -22.38
CA THR A 8 -10.58 33.48 -22.58
C THR A 8 -10.33 32.91 -23.99
N ARG A 9 -11.39 32.74 -24.79
CA ARG A 9 -11.37 32.11 -26.12
C ARG A 9 -12.00 33.00 -27.21
N PRO A 10 -11.42 34.17 -27.52
CA PRO A 10 -11.94 35.05 -28.58
C PRO A 10 -12.19 34.34 -29.92
N GLU A 11 -11.37 33.36 -30.28
CA GLU A 11 -11.48 32.60 -31.52
C GLU A 11 -12.79 31.82 -31.67
N THR A 12 -13.43 31.47 -30.54
CA THR A 12 -14.70 30.74 -30.55
C THR A 12 -15.91 31.66 -30.69
N LEU A 13 -15.72 32.99 -30.68
CA LEU A 13 -16.79 33.98 -30.88
C LEU A 13 -17.52 33.77 -32.22
N LEU A 14 -16.80 33.28 -33.24
CA LEU A 14 -17.35 32.93 -34.54
C LEU A 14 -18.42 31.81 -34.48
N GLY A 15 -18.43 31.01 -33.41
CA GLY A 15 -19.41 29.95 -33.17
C GLY A 15 -20.54 30.36 -32.22
N ASP A 16 -20.55 31.60 -31.72
CA ASP A 16 -21.53 32.04 -30.73
C ASP A 16 -22.94 32.03 -31.32
N THR A 17 -23.89 31.48 -30.56
CA THR A 17 -25.30 31.42 -30.93
C THR A 17 -26.23 32.08 -29.93
N ALA A 18 -25.72 32.50 -28.76
CA ALA A 18 -26.42 33.38 -27.83
C ALA A 18 -25.45 34.10 -26.89
N VAL A 19 -25.96 35.10 -26.17
CA VAL A 19 -25.35 35.60 -24.92
C VAL A 19 -26.29 35.27 -23.78
N ALA A 20 -25.81 34.58 -22.75
CA ALA A 20 -26.58 34.27 -21.57
C ALA A 20 -26.34 35.31 -20.46
N VAL A 21 -27.41 35.63 -19.74
CA VAL A 21 -27.38 36.42 -18.50
C VAL A 21 -28.14 35.69 -17.40
N ASN A 22 -27.77 35.93 -16.14
CA ASN A 22 -28.50 35.35 -15.03
C ASN A 22 -29.91 35.99 -14.94
N PRO A 23 -31.01 35.21 -14.80
CA PRO A 23 -32.36 35.74 -14.69
C PRO A 23 -32.56 36.75 -13.53
N GLU A 24 -31.76 36.63 -12.47
CA GLU A 24 -31.78 37.49 -11.29
C GLU A 24 -30.84 38.71 -11.39
N ASP A 25 -30.10 38.86 -12.49
CA ASP A 25 -29.23 40.01 -12.70
C ASP A 25 -30.02 41.21 -13.24
N GLU A 26 -30.46 42.06 -12.31
CA GLU A 26 -31.23 43.28 -12.59
C GLU A 26 -30.50 44.24 -13.57
N ARG A 27 -29.17 44.16 -13.70
CA ARG A 27 -28.41 44.97 -14.68
C ARG A 27 -28.79 44.63 -16.12
N TYR A 28 -29.08 43.37 -16.42
CA TYR A 28 -29.27 42.87 -17.80
C TYR A 28 -30.65 42.27 -18.08
N LYS A 29 -31.53 42.17 -17.08
CA LYS A 29 -32.90 41.67 -17.23
C LYS A 29 -33.69 42.31 -18.39
N HIS A 30 -33.46 43.61 -18.61
CA HIS A 30 -34.09 44.38 -19.70
C HIS A 30 -33.52 44.08 -21.11
N LEU A 31 -32.51 43.21 -21.22
CA LEU A 31 -31.91 42.76 -22.48
C LEU A 31 -32.38 41.36 -22.90
N ILE A 32 -32.94 40.57 -21.99
CA ILE A 32 -33.44 39.21 -22.27
C ILE A 32 -34.44 39.25 -23.44
N GLY A 33 -34.25 38.37 -24.41
CA GLY A 33 -35.06 38.28 -25.63
C GLY A 33 -34.71 39.28 -26.74
N LYS A 34 -33.74 40.17 -26.53
CA LYS A 34 -33.22 41.06 -27.60
C LYS A 34 -32.17 40.35 -28.45
N MET A 35 -32.02 40.83 -29.67
CA MET A 35 -30.96 40.39 -30.59
C MET A 35 -29.73 41.30 -30.47
N LEU A 36 -28.55 40.69 -30.53
CA LEU A 36 -27.25 41.35 -30.55
C LEU A 36 -26.57 41.10 -31.89
N LYS A 37 -26.00 42.13 -32.50
CA LYS A 37 -25.09 41.95 -33.63
C LYS A 37 -23.77 41.36 -33.11
N LEU A 38 -23.42 40.16 -33.55
CA LEU A 38 -22.21 39.46 -33.14
C LEU A 38 -20.99 40.09 -33.83
N PRO A 39 -19.97 40.58 -33.09
CA PRO A 39 -18.78 41.15 -33.69
C PRO A 39 -18.09 40.22 -34.69
N LEU A 40 -17.37 40.78 -35.67
CA LEU A 40 -16.61 40.03 -36.69
C LEU A 40 -17.44 39.13 -37.62
N THR A 41 -18.77 39.12 -37.49
CA THR A 41 -19.69 38.34 -38.33
C THR A 41 -20.87 39.22 -38.76
N ASP A 42 -21.66 38.74 -39.72
CA ASP A 42 -22.93 39.37 -40.11
C ASP A 42 -24.14 38.78 -39.37
N ARG A 43 -23.93 37.97 -38.31
CA ARG A 43 -25.01 37.30 -37.59
C ARG A 43 -25.59 38.16 -36.46
N GLU A 44 -26.86 37.90 -36.17
CA GLU A 44 -27.53 38.37 -34.96
C GLU A 44 -27.84 37.18 -34.03
N ILE A 45 -27.55 37.33 -32.73
CA ILE A 45 -27.74 36.28 -31.73
C ILE A 45 -28.62 36.78 -30.56
N PRO A 46 -29.49 35.94 -29.99
CA PRO A 46 -30.35 36.34 -28.88
C PRO A 46 -29.61 36.47 -27.54
N VAL A 47 -30.17 37.30 -26.66
CA VAL A 47 -29.86 37.27 -25.22
C VAL A 47 -30.83 36.33 -24.50
N ILE A 48 -30.31 35.29 -23.87
CA ILE A 48 -31.09 34.28 -23.14
C ILE A 48 -30.88 34.40 -21.62
N ALA A 49 -31.82 33.86 -20.85
CA ALA A 49 -31.76 33.84 -19.40
C ALA A 49 -31.45 32.41 -18.92
N ASP A 50 -30.31 32.20 -18.27
CA ASP A 50 -29.91 30.89 -17.76
C ASP A 50 -29.19 31.00 -16.40
N GLU A 51 -29.57 30.15 -15.45
CA GLU A 51 -29.04 30.15 -14.08
C GLU A 51 -27.57 29.69 -14.01
N TYR A 52 -27.04 29.07 -15.07
CA TYR A 52 -25.61 28.74 -15.20
C TYR A 52 -24.71 29.97 -15.09
N VAL A 53 -25.20 31.15 -15.49
CA VAL A 53 -24.41 32.38 -15.49
C VAL A 53 -24.20 32.89 -14.07
N ASP A 54 -22.94 33.00 -13.65
CA ASP A 54 -22.56 33.69 -12.43
C ASP A 54 -22.59 35.21 -12.64
N LYS A 55 -23.49 35.90 -11.95
CA LYS A 55 -23.64 37.37 -12.00
C LYS A 55 -22.41 38.11 -11.45
N GLU A 56 -21.61 37.50 -10.60
CA GLU A 56 -20.41 38.12 -10.00
C GLU A 56 -19.16 37.91 -10.86
N PHE A 57 -19.17 36.93 -11.77
CA PHE A 57 -18.02 36.62 -12.63
C PHE A 57 -17.97 37.51 -13.88
N GLY A 58 -16.80 38.10 -14.14
CA GLY A 58 -16.55 38.91 -15.33
C GLY A 58 -17.52 40.09 -15.43
N THR A 59 -18.36 40.08 -16.47
CA THR A 59 -19.37 41.13 -16.69
C THR A 59 -20.77 40.73 -16.22
N GLY A 60 -21.00 39.47 -15.83
CA GLY A 60 -22.33 38.89 -15.64
C GLY A 60 -23.05 38.51 -16.95
N CYS A 61 -22.37 38.63 -18.09
CA CYS A 61 -22.83 38.14 -19.40
C CYS A 61 -21.82 37.14 -19.97
N VAL A 62 -22.30 35.98 -20.42
CA VAL A 62 -21.46 34.89 -20.94
C VAL A 62 -21.84 34.62 -22.38
N LYS A 63 -20.84 34.54 -23.28
CA LYS A 63 -21.07 34.08 -24.64
C LYS A 63 -21.36 32.58 -24.63
N ILE A 64 -22.30 32.12 -25.45
CA ILE A 64 -22.68 30.70 -25.54
C ILE A 64 -22.25 30.16 -26.90
N THR A 65 -21.31 29.22 -26.87
CA THR A 65 -20.75 28.56 -28.06
C THR A 65 -20.93 27.04 -27.98
N PRO A 66 -22.13 26.50 -28.27
CA PRO A 66 -22.46 25.11 -27.98
C PRO A 66 -21.50 24.08 -28.58
N ALA A 67 -20.86 24.38 -29.72
CA ALA A 67 -19.96 23.45 -30.38
C ALA A 67 -18.53 23.38 -29.83
N HIS A 68 -18.12 24.31 -28.95
CA HIS A 68 -16.71 24.50 -28.54
C HIS A 68 -16.49 24.57 -27.01
N ASP A 69 -17.55 24.42 -26.22
CA ASP A 69 -17.47 24.32 -24.77
C ASP A 69 -18.55 23.37 -24.23
N PRO A 70 -18.22 22.39 -23.36
CA PRO A 70 -19.20 21.44 -22.85
C PRO A 70 -20.32 22.05 -21.99
N ASN A 71 -20.07 23.15 -21.27
CA ASN A 71 -21.10 23.81 -20.49
C ASN A 71 -22.02 24.63 -21.40
N ASP A 72 -21.44 25.32 -22.39
CA ASP A 72 -22.20 26.04 -23.40
C ASP A 72 -23.06 25.08 -24.24
N PHE A 73 -22.60 23.85 -24.47
CA PHE A 73 -23.40 22.80 -25.11
C PHE A 73 -24.67 22.49 -24.31
N GLU A 74 -24.56 22.31 -23.00
CA GLU A 74 -25.71 22.04 -22.13
C GLU A 74 -26.67 23.23 -22.06
N VAL A 75 -26.15 24.46 -22.00
CA VAL A 75 -26.99 25.68 -22.13
C VAL A 75 -27.68 25.69 -23.49
N GLY A 76 -26.94 25.41 -24.57
CA GLY A 76 -27.46 25.32 -25.93
C GLY A 76 -28.60 24.32 -26.06
N LYS A 77 -28.47 23.13 -25.46
CA LYS A 77 -29.54 22.13 -25.42
C LYS A 77 -30.77 22.60 -24.66
N ARG A 78 -30.61 23.24 -23.49
CA ARG A 78 -31.74 23.76 -22.69
C ARG A 78 -32.55 24.82 -23.44
N HIS A 79 -31.87 25.64 -24.25
CA HIS A 79 -32.48 26.76 -24.98
C HIS A 79 -32.70 26.47 -26.47
N ASN A 80 -32.42 25.25 -26.93
CA ASN A 80 -32.53 24.84 -28.33
C ASN A 80 -31.76 25.76 -29.30
N LEU A 81 -30.53 26.09 -28.93
CA LEU A 81 -29.62 26.90 -29.75
C LEU A 81 -28.95 26.07 -30.85
N GLU A 82 -28.55 26.74 -31.92
CA GLU A 82 -27.81 26.11 -33.01
C GLU A 82 -26.38 25.72 -32.56
N GLU A 83 -25.88 24.61 -33.11
CA GLU A 83 -24.56 24.05 -32.85
C GLU A 83 -23.62 24.34 -34.02
N ILE A 84 -22.91 25.47 -33.97
CA ILE A 84 -22.06 25.94 -35.08
C ILE A 84 -20.60 25.53 -34.83
N ASN A 85 -20.14 24.49 -35.54
CA ASN A 85 -18.72 24.10 -35.51
C ASN A 85 -17.88 24.99 -36.46
N ILE A 86 -16.92 25.75 -35.91
CA ILE A 86 -16.05 26.68 -36.65
C ILE A 86 -14.62 26.15 -36.84
N MET A 87 -14.31 24.94 -36.38
CA MET A 87 -12.97 24.36 -36.48
C MET A 87 -12.97 23.08 -37.31
N ASN A 88 -11.86 22.83 -37.99
CA ASN A 88 -11.51 21.54 -38.57
C ASN A 88 -10.86 20.62 -37.52
N ASP A 89 -10.61 19.37 -37.89
CA ASP A 89 -10.02 18.34 -37.01
C ASP A 89 -8.59 18.65 -36.54
N ASP A 90 -7.85 19.45 -37.31
CA ASP A 90 -6.53 19.96 -36.96
C ASP A 90 -6.59 21.27 -36.16
N ALA A 91 -7.80 21.68 -35.75
CA ALA A 91 -8.10 22.91 -35.03
C ALA A 91 -7.75 24.20 -35.79
N THR A 92 -7.66 24.13 -37.13
CA THR A 92 -7.72 25.32 -37.99
C THR A 92 -9.16 25.83 -38.09
N ILE A 93 -9.34 27.12 -38.28
CA ILE A 93 -10.66 27.72 -38.51
C ILE A 93 -11.18 27.28 -39.89
N ASN A 94 -12.44 26.83 -39.97
CA ASN A 94 -13.06 26.39 -41.22
C ASN A 94 -13.67 27.57 -42.01
N GLU A 95 -14.34 27.27 -43.12
CA GLU A 95 -14.92 28.27 -44.03
C GLU A 95 -15.94 29.22 -43.36
N LEU A 96 -16.50 28.86 -42.20
CA LEU A 96 -17.42 29.74 -41.45
C LEU A 96 -16.69 30.92 -40.76
N GLY A 97 -15.35 30.88 -40.70
CA GLY A 97 -14.54 31.96 -40.15
C GLY A 97 -14.17 33.07 -41.13
N ASP A 98 -14.69 33.04 -42.36
CA ASP A 98 -14.44 34.06 -43.39
C ASP A 98 -12.93 34.35 -43.54
N LYS A 99 -12.46 35.58 -43.26
CA LYS A 99 -11.05 35.95 -43.39
C LYS A 99 -10.09 35.18 -42.46
N TYR A 100 -10.60 34.49 -41.43
CA TYR A 100 -9.80 33.67 -40.53
C TYR A 100 -9.70 32.21 -40.98
N ALA A 101 -10.44 31.81 -42.02
CA ALA A 101 -10.41 30.45 -42.54
C ALA A 101 -8.98 30.00 -42.89
N GLY A 102 -8.62 28.79 -42.46
CA GLY A 102 -7.29 28.19 -42.63
C GLY A 102 -6.24 28.60 -41.58
N MET A 103 -6.52 29.56 -40.70
CA MET A 103 -5.61 29.91 -39.60
C MET A 103 -5.67 28.88 -38.47
N ASP A 104 -4.53 28.61 -37.81
CA ASP A 104 -4.54 27.89 -36.54
C ASP A 104 -5.32 28.69 -35.48
N ARG A 105 -6.04 28.00 -34.59
CA ARG A 105 -6.89 28.64 -33.56
C ARG A 105 -6.18 29.71 -32.73
N TYR A 106 -4.88 29.56 -32.42
CA TYR A 106 -4.15 30.55 -31.62
C TYR A 106 -3.70 31.75 -32.45
N GLU A 107 -3.48 31.56 -33.74
CA GLU A 107 -3.22 32.64 -34.69
C GLU A 107 -4.51 33.43 -34.95
N ALA A 108 -5.61 32.73 -35.21
CA ALA A 108 -6.94 33.32 -35.34
C ALA A 108 -7.32 34.12 -34.09
N ARG A 109 -7.04 33.59 -32.88
CA ARG A 109 -7.23 34.30 -31.62
C ARG A 109 -6.52 35.66 -31.60
N LYS A 110 -5.24 35.71 -32.03
CA LYS A 110 -4.47 36.96 -32.05
C LYS A 110 -5.02 37.93 -33.09
N ALA A 111 -5.32 37.46 -34.29
CA ALA A 111 -5.87 38.27 -35.37
C ALA A 111 -7.22 38.90 -34.96
N MET A 112 -8.14 38.08 -34.43
CA MET A 112 -9.45 38.53 -33.96
C MET A 112 -9.36 39.56 -32.84
N VAL A 113 -8.41 39.43 -31.92
CA VAL A 113 -8.21 40.43 -30.85
C VAL A 113 -7.76 41.77 -31.42
N GLU A 114 -6.85 41.81 -32.38
CA GLU A 114 -6.47 43.06 -33.04
C GLU A 114 -7.61 43.64 -33.88
N ASP A 115 -8.38 42.81 -34.58
CA ASP A 115 -9.56 43.26 -35.34
C ASP A 115 -10.65 43.87 -34.43
N LEU A 116 -10.92 43.25 -33.28
CA LEU A 116 -11.85 43.81 -32.28
C LEU A 116 -11.35 45.14 -31.72
N LYS A 117 -10.03 45.30 -31.57
CA LYS A 117 -9.40 46.55 -31.12
C LYS A 117 -9.49 47.64 -32.19
N GLU A 118 -9.23 47.32 -33.46
CA GLU A 118 -9.38 48.23 -34.59
C GLU A 118 -10.83 48.69 -34.77
N GLN A 119 -11.80 47.80 -34.52
CA GLN A 119 -13.24 48.13 -34.53
C GLN A 119 -13.71 48.89 -33.26
N GLY A 120 -12.84 49.09 -32.27
CA GLY A 120 -13.20 49.73 -31.00
C GLY A 120 -14.14 48.90 -30.12
N LEU A 121 -14.21 47.59 -30.35
CA LEU A 121 -15.07 46.63 -29.62
C LEU A 121 -14.31 45.88 -28.52
N LEU A 122 -12.98 45.99 -28.45
CA LEU A 122 -12.17 45.46 -27.37
C LEU A 122 -12.11 46.42 -26.18
N VAL A 123 -12.71 46.05 -25.05
CA VAL A 123 -12.72 46.88 -23.83
C VAL A 123 -11.37 46.86 -23.11
N LYS A 124 -10.88 45.66 -22.76
CA LYS A 124 -9.58 45.46 -22.09
C LYS A 124 -9.12 44.01 -22.19
N VAL A 125 -7.82 43.78 -22.06
CA VAL A 125 -7.20 42.46 -21.89
C VAL A 125 -6.58 42.40 -20.49
N VAL A 126 -6.90 41.36 -19.73
CA VAL A 126 -6.37 41.16 -18.37
C VAL A 126 -5.75 39.76 -18.23
N PRO A 127 -4.63 39.62 -17.49
CA PRO A 127 -4.10 38.30 -17.16
C PRO A 127 -5.14 37.49 -16.37
N HIS A 128 -5.36 36.23 -16.75
CA HIS A 128 -6.34 35.37 -16.12
C HIS A 128 -5.80 33.95 -15.95
N SER A 129 -5.79 33.45 -14.71
CA SER A 129 -5.43 32.08 -14.39
C SER A 129 -6.69 31.22 -14.36
N HIS A 130 -6.70 30.13 -15.13
CA HIS A 130 -7.80 29.17 -15.17
C HIS A 130 -7.28 27.76 -15.44
N SER A 131 -8.13 26.75 -15.18
CA SER A 131 -7.82 25.35 -15.44
C SER A 131 -8.06 25.02 -16.91
N VAL A 132 -7.03 24.53 -17.60
CA VAL A 132 -7.08 24.11 -19.00
C VAL A 132 -6.94 22.59 -19.09
N GLY A 133 -7.89 21.93 -19.74
CA GLY A 133 -7.80 20.49 -20.01
C GLY A 133 -6.65 20.18 -20.96
N THR A 134 -5.82 19.20 -20.60
CA THR A 134 -4.72 18.71 -21.44
C THR A 134 -4.81 17.21 -21.58
N HIS A 135 -4.35 16.69 -22.71
CA HIS A 135 -4.26 15.26 -22.93
C HIS A 135 -3.22 14.68 -21.97
N ASP A 136 -3.61 13.67 -21.19
CA ASP A 136 -2.81 13.03 -20.15
C ASP A 136 -1.45 12.48 -20.65
N ARG A 137 -1.40 11.92 -21.87
CA ARG A 137 -0.21 11.35 -22.50
C ARG A 137 0.69 12.36 -23.18
N CYS A 138 0.16 13.24 -24.05
CA CYS A 138 0.99 14.14 -24.86
C CYS A 138 1.05 15.58 -24.35
N GLY A 139 0.19 15.97 -23.40
CA GLY A 139 0.16 17.30 -22.79
C GLY A 139 -0.50 18.39 -23.64
N THR A 140 -0.90 18.09 -24.88
CA THR A 140 -1.60 19.05 -25.75
C THR A 140 -2.94 19.48 -25.15
N THR A 141 -3.27 20.76 -25.23
CA THR A 141 -4.59 21.28 -24.83
C THR A 141 -5.70 20.59 -25.60
N VAL A 142 -6.71 20.08 -24.88
CA VAL A 142 -7.88 19.43 -25.47
C VAL A 142 -8.79 20.49 -26.09
N GLU A 143 -9.26 20.22 -27.30
CA GLU A 143 -10.21 21.08 -28.02
C GLU A 143 -11.61 20.44 -27.97
N PRO A 144 -12.59 21.04 -27.29
CA PRO A 144 -13.96 20.56 -27.31
C PRO A 144 -14.57 20.77 -28.70
N MET A 145 -15.16 19.72 -29.27
CA MET A 145 -15.80 19.79 -30.58
C MET A 145 -16.95 18.80 -30.65
N ILE A 146 -18.06 19.19 -31.29
CA ILE A 146 -19.17 18.29 -31.56
C ILE A 146 -18.83 17.37 -32.73
N LYS A 147 -18.91 16.06 -32.48
CA LYS A 147 -18.72 15.02 -33.48
C LYS A 147 -19.71 13.87 -33.26
N PRO A 148 -20.21 13.23 -34.33
CA PRO A 148 -20.86 11.94 -34.22
C PRO A 148 -19.91 10.93 -33.57
N GLN A 149 -20.34 10.26 -32.51
CA GLN A 149 -19.56 9.28 -31.76
C GLN A 149 -20.50 8.21 -31.20
N TRP A 150 -19.94 7.05 -30.81
CA TRP A 150 -20.68 5.96 -30.19
C TRP A 150 -20.69 6.11 -28.67
N PHE A 151 -21.88 6.03 -28.08
CA PHE A 151 -22.08 6.14 -26.64
C PHE A 151 -22.82 4.94 -26.08
N VAL A 152 -22.46 4.55 -24.87
CA VAL A 152 -23.24 3.62 -24.03
C VAL A 152 -24.04 4.44 -23.03
N ARG A 153 -25.36 4.18 -22.98
CA ARG A 153 -26.25 4.80 -22.00
C ARG A 153 -25.95 4.24 -20.61
N MET A 154 -25.45 5.08 -19.70
CA MET A 154 -24.92 4.58 -18.44
C MET A 154 -25.95 4.52 -17.30
N LYS A 155 -27.03 5.30 -17.37
CA LYS A 155 -27.95 5.49 -16.23
C LYS A 155 -28.47 4.17 -15.61
N GLU A 156 -28.96 3.25 -16.43
CA GLU A 156 -29.56 1.99 -15.96
C GLU A 156 -28.48 1.02 -15.46
N MET A 157 -27.38 0.90 -16.20
CA MET A 157 -26.22 0.08 -15.84
C MET A 157 -25.57 0.54 -14.52
N ALA A 158 -25.50 1.86 -14.31
CA ALA A 158 -24.97 2.46 -13.10
C ALA A 158 -25.88 2.24 -11.89
N GLN A 159 -27.20 2.31 -12.08
CA GLN A 159 -28.17 1.98 -11.03
C GLN A 159 -28.01 0.53 -10.58
N ALA A 160 -27.92 -0.43 -11.50
CA ALA A 160 -27.67 -1.83 -11.17
C ALA A 160 -26.35 -2.03 -10.38
N ALA A 161 -25.30 -1.30 -10.78
CA ALA A 161 -24.00 -1.33 -10.09
C ALA A 161 -24.04 -0.67 -8.69
N ILE A 162 -24.91 0.32 -8.46
CA ILE A 162 -25.17 0.89 -7.13
C ILE A 162 -25.91 -0.12 -6.26
N ASP A 163 -26.94 -0.76 -6.80
CA ASP A 163 -27.82 -1.65 -6.05
C ASP A 163 -27.07 -2.92 -5.63
N THR A 164 -26.18 -3.46 -6.47
CA THR A 164 -25.37 -4.65 -6.12
C THR A 164 -24.49 -4.42 -4.89
N LEU A 165 -23.94 -3.21 -4.72
CA LEU A 165 -23.17 -2.84 -3.53
C LEU A 165 -24.09 -2.71 -2.31
N LYS A 166 -25.24 -2.04 -2.45
CA LYS A 166 -26.21 -1.83 -1.36
C LYS A 166 -26.84 -3.13 -0.85
N GLU A 167 -27.03 -4.11 -1.73
CA GLU A 167 -27.56 -5.43 -1.41
C GLU A 167 -26.53 -6.36 -0.74
N GLY A 168 -25.25 -5.97 -0.69
CA GLY A 168 -24.16 -6.78 -0.13
C GLY A 168 -23.64 -7.87 -1.06
N ASN A 169 -23.99 -7.82 -2.34
CA ASN A 169 -23.47 -8.77 -3.36
C ASN A 169 -22.02 -8.45 -3.78
N LEU A 170 -21.56 -7.25 -3.48
CA LEU A 170 -20.21 -6.73 -3.72
C LEU A 170 -19.71 -6.07 -2.43
N THR A 171 -18.46 -6.34 -2.01
CA THR A 171 -17.86 -5.72 -0.82
C THR A 171 -16.48 -5.15 -1.15
N PHE A 172 -16.24 -3.86 -0.87
CA PHE A 172 -14.88 -3.31 -0.95
C PHE A 172 -14.10 -3.52 0.34
N VAL A 173 -12.81 -3.81 0.18
CA VAL A 173 -11.84 -3.93 1.28
C VAL A 173 -10.71 -2.93 1.01
N PRO A 174 -10.58 -1.84 1.77
CA PRO A 174 -11.44 -1.40 2.88
C PRO A 174 -12.77 -0.75 2.42
N GLU A 175 -13.79 -0.86 3.26
CA GLU A 175 -15.17 -0.36 3.04
C GLU A 175 -15.25 1.14 2.70
N ARG A 176 -14.25 1.95 3.08
CA ARG A 176 -14.23 3.39 2.76
C ARG A 176 -14.33 3.68 1.26
N PHE A 177 -13.94 2.75 0.39
CA PHE A 177 -14.01 2.93 -1.06
C PHE A 177 -15.44 2.82 -1.61
N ASP A 178 -16.41 2.35 -0.83
CA ASP A 178 -17.84 2.36 -1.18
C ASP A 178 -18.30 3.78 -1.51
N LYS A 179 -17.89 4.76 -0.71
CA LYS A 179 -18.25 6.18 -0.94
C LYS A 179 -17.70 6.68 -2.26
N THR A 180 -16.47 6.31 -2.59
CA THR A 180 -15.80 6.68 -3.83
C THR A 180 -16.51 6.05 -5.03
N TYR A 181 -16.85 4.77 -4.93
CA TYR A 181 -17.59 4.02 -5.93
C TYR A 181 -18.99 4.61 -6.18
N LEU A 182 -19.77 4.83 -5.11
CA LEU A 182 -21.12 5.39 -5.18
C LEU A 182 -21.13 6.81 -5.75
N HIS A 183 -20.25 7.68 -5.25
CA HIS A 183 -20.18 9.06 -5.73
C HIS A 183 -19.93 9.14 -7.24
N TRP A 184 -19.12 8.24 -7.79
CA TRP A 184 -18.84 8.23 -9.22
C TRP A 184 -20.02 7.71 -10.05
N LEU A 185 -20.66 6.63 -9.59
CA LEU A 185 -21.84 6.07 -10.27
C LEU A 185 -23.05 7.01 -10.24
N GLU A 186 -23.26 7.73 -9.15
CA GLU A 186 -24.36 8.71 -9.02
C GLU A 186 -24.23 9.90 -9.98
N ASN A 187 -23.00 10.22 -10.40
CA ASN A 187 -22.67 11.36 -11.27
C ASN A 187 -22.21 10.94 -12.67
N ILE A 188 -22.36 9.65 -13.02
CA ILE A 188 -21.86 9.10 -14.27
C ILE A 188 -22.62 9.69 -15.48
N ARG A 189 -21.89 9.94 -16.56
CA ARG A 189 -22.45 10.35 -17.86
C ARG A 189 -22.36 9.20 -18.86
N ASP A 190 -23.13 9.31 -19.93
CA ASP A 190 -23.06 8.37 -21.04
C ASP A 190 -21.62 8.25 -21.56
N TRP A 191 -21.18 7.01 -21.71
CA TRP A 191 -19.78 6.72 -21.97
C TRP A 191 -19.52 6.72 -23.47
N CYS A 192 -18.72 7.68 -23.93
CA CYS A 192 -18.18 7.67 -25.29
C CYS A 192 -17.20 6.50 -25.45
N ILE A 193 -17.59 5.49 -26.24
CA ILE A 193 -16.83 4.26 -26.47
C ILE A 193 -16.01 4.29 -27.77
N SER A 194 -16.27 5.20 -28.69
CA SER A 194 -15.51 5.31 -29.95
C SER A 194 -14.22 6.12 -29.78
N ARG A 195 -13.18 5.71 -30.51
CA ARG A 195 -11.86 6.32 -30.52
C ARG A 195 -11.30 6.31 -31.94
N GLN A 196 -10.85 7.47 -32.41
CA GLN A 196 -10.15 7.64 -33.69
C GLN A 196 -8.68 7.22 -33.56
N LEU A 197 -8.45 5.98 -33.12
CA LEU A 197 -7.13 5.39 -32.91
C LEU A 197 -6.92 4.23 -33.87
N TRP A 198 -5.66 3.94 -34.16
CA TRP A 198 -5.29 2.81 -35.02
C TRP A 198 -5.27 1.48 -34.26
N TRP A 199 -5.14 1.54 -32.93
CA TRP A 199 -5.05 0.38 -32.06
C TRP A 199 -6.30 0.25 -31.20
N GLY A 200 -7.05 -0.82 -31.43
CA GLY A 200 -8.26 -1.16 -30.69
C GLY A 200 -9.16 -2.09 -31.50
N HIS A 201 -10.27 -2.51 -30.88
CA HIS A 201 -11.24 -3.36 -31.56
C HIS A 201 -12.11 -2.47 -32.46
N ARG A 202 -12.15 -2.72 -33.76
CA ARG A 202 -12.95 -1.93 -34.70
C ARG A 202 -14.45 -2.04 -34.37
N ILE A 203 -15.17 -0.93 -34.38
CA ILE A 203 -16.59 -0.92 -34.06
C ILE A 203 -17.36 -1.76 -35.09
N PRO A 204 -18.23 -2.70 -34.68
CA PRO A 204 -18.97 -3.58 -35.59
C PRO A 204 -20.22 -2.89 -36.19
N ALA A 205 -20.05 -1.65 -36.64
CA ALA A 205 -21.06 -0.85 -37.32
C ALA A 205 -20.70 -0.67 -38.80
N TYR A 206 -21.70 -0.78 -39.67
CA TYR A 206 -21.53 -0.76 -41.12
C TYR A 206 -22.49 0.27 -41.73
N TYR A 207 -21.97 1.12 -42.60
CA TYR A 207 -22.73 2.15 -43.29
C TYR A 207 -22.97 1.74 -44.74
N CYS A 208 -24.24 1.73 -45.15
CA CYS A 208 -24.59 1.45 -46.53
C CYS A 208 -24.08 2.57 -47.45
N GLU A 209 -23.32 2.22 -48.49
CA GLU A 209 -22.71 3.20 -49.39
C GLU A 209 -23.71 3.98 -50.25
N GLU A 210 -24.94 3.49 -50.39
CA GLU A 210 -25.96 4.11 -51.25
C GLU A 210 -26.89 5.04 -50.46
N CYS A 211 -27.41 4.58 -49.32
CA CYS A 211 -28.42 5.33 -48.56
C CYS A 211 -27.97 5.79 -47.17
N GLY A 212 -26.73 5.49 -46.77
CA GLY A 212 -26.15 5.88 -45.47
C GLY A 212 -26.73 5.14 -44.26
N GLU A 213 -27.58 4.13 -44.46
CA GLU A 213 -28.17 3.38 -43.35
C GLU A 213 -27.09 2.72 -42.49
N THR A 214 -27.17 2.91 -41.18
CA THR A 214 -26.24 2.31 -40.19
C THR A 214 -26.77 0.96 -39.74
N VAL A 215 -25.95 -0.09 -39.83
CA VAL A 215 -26.28 -1.46 -39.42
C VAL A 215 -25.21 -1.96 -38.47
N VAL A 216 -25.60 -2.35 -37.25
CA VAL A 216 -24.69 -2.95 -36.25
C VAL A 216 -24.84 -4.46 -36.29
N ALA A 217 -23.75 -5.19 -36.51
CA ALA A 217 -23.76 -6.65 -36.63
C ALA A 217 -22.38 -7.25 -36.35
N ARG A 218 -22.32 -8.49 -35.85
CA ARG A 218 -21.05 -9.19 -35.60
C ARG A 218 -20.16 -9.29 -36.84
N GLU A 219 -20.79 -9.47 -38.00
CA GLU A 219 -20.13 -9.55 -39.32
C GLU A 219 -20.84 -8.61 -40.29
N MET A 220 -20.15 -8.25 -41.38
CA MET A 220 -20.70 -7.35 -42.40
C MET A 220 -22.01 -7.90 -42.97
N PRO A 221 -23.11 -7.13 -42.94
CA PRO A 221 -24.39 -7.56 -43.47
C PRO A 221 -24.32 -7.76 -44.99
N LYS A 222 -25.00 -8.79 -45.50
CA LYS A 222 -25.04 -9.09 -46.95
C LYS A 222 -25.88 -8.10 -47.75
N LYS A 223 -26.88 -7.49 -47.14
CA LYS A 223 -27.84 -6.56 -47.76
C LYS A 223 -28.29 -5.50 -46.78
N CYS A 224 -28.42 -4.27 -47.26
CA CYS A 224 -29.01 -3.16 -46.52
C CYS A 224 -30.50 -3.45 -46.28
N PRO A 225 -30.97 -3.39 -45.02
CA PRO A 225 -32.36 -3.64 -44.70
C PRO A 225 -33.31 -2.57 -45.27
N LYS A 226 -32.78 -1.41 -45.67
CA LYS A 226 -33.56 -0.26 -46.15
C LYS A 226 -33.64 -0.15 -47.66
N CYS A 227 -32.52 -0.26 -48.38
CA CYS A 227 -32.48 -0.09 -49.85
C CYS A 227 -32.09 -1.36 -50.62
N GLY A 228 -31.68 -2.43 -49.93
CA GLY A 228 -31.25 -3.68 -50.58
C GLY A 228 -29.84 -3.66 -51.19
N CYS A 229 -29.11 -2.55 -51.09
CA CYS A 229 -27.70 -2.44 -51.49
C CYS A 229 -26.84 -3.49 -50.77
N THR A 230 -25.77 -3.95 -51.42
CA THR A 230 -24.87 -5.00 -50.89
C THR A 230 -23.49 -4.47 -50.51
N HIS A 231 -23.23 -3.19 -50.73
CA HIS A 231 -21.96 -2.53 -50.43
C HIS A 231 -22.08 -1.71 -49.14
N PHE A 232 -21.12 -1.94 -48.26
CA PHE A 232 -20.98 -1.27 -46.97
C PHE A 232 -19.52 -0.94 -46.73
N HIS A 233 -19.27 0.15 -46.03
CA HIS A 233 -18.01 0.36 -45.33
C HIS A 233 -18.26 0.24 -43.83
N GLN A 234 -17.33 -0.42 -43.13
CA GLN A 234 -17.37 -0.50 -41.68
C GLN A 234 -16.85 0.81 -41.08
N ASP A 235 -17.39 1.21 -39.94
CA ASP A 235 -16.89 2.33 -39.14
C ASP A 235 -15.37 2.19 -38.90
N GLU A 236 -14.61 3.26 -39.14
CA GLU A 236 -13.16 3.26 -38.98
C GLU A 236 -12.73 3.45 -37.52
N ASP A 237 -13.65 3.83 -36.65
CA ASP A 237 -13.39 3.99 -35.22
C ASP A 237 -13.09 2.65 -34.53
N THR A 238 -12.29 2.75 -33.48
CA THR A 238 -12.01 1.66 -32.54
C THR A 238 -12.75 1.87 -31.22
N LEU A 239 -12.96 0.78 -30.50
CA LEU A 239 -13.50 0.81 -29.15
C LEU A 239 -12.43 1.24 -28.14
N ASP A 240 -12.87 2.00 -27.14
CA ASP A 240 -12.10 2.36 -25.94
C ASP A 240 -11.46 1.10 -25.32
N THR A 241 -10.19 1.18 -24.92
CA THR A 241 -9.49 0.07 -24.24
C THR A 241 -10.20 -0.34 -22.95
N TRP A 242 -10.88 0.60 -22.30
CA TRP A 242 -11.69 0.30 -21.12
C TRP A 242 -12.95 -0.50 -21.45
N PHE A 243 -13.42 -0.49 -22.70
CA PHE A 243 -14.54 -1.31 -23.16
C PHE A 243 -14.21 -2.79 -23.20
N SER A 244 -13.06 -3.16 -23.77
CA SER A 244 -12.61 -4.56 -23.71
C SER A 244 -12.23 -4.98 -22.29
N SER A 245 -11.56 -4.10 -21.53
CA SER A 245 -11.11 -4.40 -20.16
C SER A 245 -12.27 -4.59 -19.17
N ALA A 246 -13.43 -3.96 -19.43
CA ALA A 246 -14.65 -4.15 -18.66
C ALA A 246 -15.21 -5.58 -18.78
N LEU A 247 -14.86 -6.31 -19.84
CA LEU A 247 -15.34 -7.68 -20.09
C LEU A 247 -14.41 -8.75 -19.48
N TRP A 248 -13.32 -8.35 -18.85
CA TRP A 248 -12.28 -9.26 -18.34
C TRP A 248 -12.82 -10.42 -17.48
N PRO A 249 -13.71 -10.22 -16.48
CA PRO A 249 -14.08 -11.27 -15.53
C PRO A 249 -14.75 -12.50 -16.14
N PHE A 250 -15.32 -12.38 -17.34
CA PHE A 250 -16.06 -13.45 -18.01
C PHE A 250 -15.53 -13.76 -19.41
N SER A 251 -14.97 -12.78 -20.13
CA SER A 251 -14.37 -13.03 -21.46
C SER A 251 -13.15 -13.95 -21.40
N THR A 252 -12.36 -13.92 -20.32
CA THR A 252 -11.23 -14.83 -20.13
C THR A 252 -11.66 -16.28 -19.87
N LEU A 253 -12.93 -16.48 -19.52
CA LEU A 253 -13.52 -17.79 -19.23
C LEU A 253 -14.26 -18.36 -20.46
N GLY A 254 -14.21 -17.69 -21.61
CA GLY A 254 -14.82 -18.16 -22.85
C GLY A 254 -16.22 -17.61 -23.15
N TRP A 255 -16.70 -16.61 -22.40
CA TRP A 255 -17.89 -15.85 -22.79
C TRP A 255 -17.72 -15.25 -24.21
N PRO A 256 -18.76 -15.27 -25.06
CA PRO A 256 -20.18 -15.54 -24.76
C PRO A 256 -20.62 -17.00 -24.80
N ASP A 257 -19.71 -17.95 -25.00
CA ASP A 257 -20.04 -19.37 -25.01
C ASP A 257 -20.23 -19.91 -23.58
N LYS A 258 -21.01 -20.99 -23.45
CA LYS A 258 -21.20 -21.68 -22.16
C LYS A 258 -20.09 -22.70 -21.96
N THR A 259 -19.03 -22.29 -21.28
CA THR A 259 -17.86 -23.12 -20.99
C THR A 259 -17.92 -23.69 -19.56
N PRO A 260 -17.29 -24.84 -19.29
CA PRO A 260 -17.11 -25.35 -17.94
C PRO A 260 -16.38 -24.35 -17.02
N GLU A 261 -15.42 -23.60 -17.57
CA GLU A 261 -14.67 -22.58 -16.83
C GLU A 261 -15.57 -21.43 -16.38
N MET A 262 -16.51 -20.98 -17.22
CA MET A 262 -17.46 -19.95 -16.84
C MET A 262 -18.46 -20.46 -15.77
N GLU A 263 -18.86 -21.73 -15.83
CA GLU A 263 -19.74 -22.31 -14.81
C GLU A 263 -19.04 -22.45 -13.45
N TYR A 264 -17.76 -22.81 -13.47
CA TYR A 264 -16.99 -23.07 -12.24
C TYR A 264 -16.42 -21.80 -11.60
N PHE A 265 -15.85 -20.88 -12.39
CA PHE A 265 -15.08 -19.73 -11.88
C PHE A 265 -15.86 -18.39 -11.85
N TYR A 266 -17.10 -18.33 -12.33
CA TYR A 266 -17.87 -17.08 -12.38
C TYR A 266 -19.20 -17.14 -11.60
N PRO A 267 -19.45 -16.20 -10.65
CA PRO A 267 -18.61 -15.05 -10.26
C PRO A 267 -17.26 -15.41 -9.65
N THR A 268 -16.29 -14.51 -9.77
CA THR A 268 -14.97 -14.66 -9.14
C THR A 268 -15.01 -14.25 -7.65
N ASP A 269 -14.07 -14.71 -6.83
CA ASP A 269 -14.10 -14.39 -5.40
C ASP A 269 -13.59 -12.99 -5.07
N VAL A 270 -12.39 -12.64 -5.55
CA VAL A 270 -11.68 -11.41 -5.15
C VAL A 270 -11.00 -10.74 -6.33
N LEU A 271 -11.35 -9.49 -6.59
CA LEU A 271 -10.59 -8.60 -7.46
C LEU A 271 -9.57 -7.81 -6.63
N VAL A 272 -8.29 -7.91 -6.96
CA VAL A 272 -7.20 -7.15 -6.30
C VAL A 272 -6.69 -6.05 -7.23
N THR A 273 -6.73 -4.78 -6.79
CA THR A 273 -6.26 -3.66 -7.62
C THR A 273 -5.92 -2.40 -6.82
N GLY A 274 -5.22 -1.45 -7.43
CA GLY A 274 -5.02 -0.09 -6.90
C GLY A 274 -6.28 0.77 -6.99
N TYR A 275 -6.42 1.75 -6.09
CA TYR A 275 -7.58 2.65 -6.08
C TYR A 275 -7.66 3.57 -7.31
N ASP A 276 -6.55 3.77 -8.04
CA ASP A 276 -6.48 4.72 -9.16
C ASP A 276 -7.26 4.27 -10.40
N ILE A 277 -7.68 3.01 -10.46
CA ILE A 277 -8.49 2.45 -11.54
C ILE A 277 -9.87 1.94 -11.09
N ILE A 278 -10.36 2.35 -9.91
CA ILE A 278 -11.74 2.06 -9.48
C ILE A 278 -12.75 2.52 -10.55
N PHE A 279 -12.59 3.76 -11.01
CA PHE A 279 -13.50 4.38 -11.98
C PHE A 279 -13.34 3.83 -13.40
N PHE A 280 -12.09 3.55 -13.78
CA PHE A 280 -11.77 3.14 -15.14
C PHE A 280 -11.98 1.66 -15.39
N TRP A 281 -11.87 0.82 -14.35
CA TRP A 281 -11.87 -0.63 -14.50
C TRP A 281 -12.89 -1.32 -13.61
N VAL A 282 -12.82 -1.15 -12.28
CA VAL A 282 -13.67 -1.87 -11.32
C VAL A 282 -15.15 -1.62 -11.62
N ILE A 283 -15.56 -0.34 -11.65
CA ILE A 283 -16.95 0.04 -11.93
C ILE A 283 -17.42 -0.52 -13.27
N ARG A 284 -16.54 -0.48 -14.29
CA ARG A 284 -16.87 -0.97 -15.62
C ARG A 284 -17.09 -2.47 -15.65
N MET A 285 -16.22 -3.23 -14.97
CA MET A 285 -16.43 -4.66 -14.83
C MET A 285 -17.74 -4.98 -14.11
N VAL A 286 -18.08 -4.23 -13.06
CA VAL A 286 -19.33 -4.46 -12.31
C VAL A 286 -20.55 -4.25 -13.20
N PHE A 287 -20.68 -3.08 -13.83
CA PHE A 287 -21.85 -2.82 -14.66
C PHE A 287 -21.89 -3.72 -15.90
N SER A 288 -20.74 -4.10 -16.47
CA SER A 288 -20.69 -4.97 -17.65
C SER A 288 -21.00 -6.41 -17.30
N GLY A 289 -20.55 -6.91 -16.15
CA GLY A 289 -20.94 -8.23 -15.64
C GLY A 289 -22.44 -8.30 -15.39
N LEU A 290 -22.99 -7.30 -14.71
CA LEU A 290 -24.43 -7.23 -14.44
C LEU A 290 -25.24 -7.19 -15.75
N GLU A 291 -24.87 -6.34 -16.70
CA GLU A 291 -25.58 -6.22 -17.98
C GLU A 291 -25.49 -7.51 -18.82
N GLN A 292 -24.28 -8.07 -18.98
CA GLN A 292 -24.05 -9.15 -19.94
C GLN A 292 -24.34 -10.54 -19.37
N THR A 293 -24.28 -10.71 -18.04
CA THR A 293 -24.43 -12.01 -17.40
C THR A 293 -25.50 -12.05 -16.32
N GLY A 294 -26.06 -10.91 -15.91
CA GLY A 294 -27.03 -10.83 -14.80
C GLY A 294 -26.46 -11.17 -13.43
N LYS A 295 -25.13 -11.18 -13.29
CA LYS A 295 -24.43 -11.53 -12.04
C LYS A 295 -23.35 -10.49 -11.75
N THR A 296 -23.09 -10.24 -10.48
CA THR A 296 -21.90 -9.46 -10.09
C THR A 296 -20.64 -10.23 -10.46
N PRO A 297 -19.60 -9.57 -11.00
CA PRO A 297 -18.42 -10.26 -11.51
C PRO A 297 -17.48 -10.80 -10.43
N PHE A 298 -17.47 -10.18 -9.24
CA PHE A 298 -16.66 -10.58 -8.09
C PHE A 298 -17.35 -10.27 -6.77
N HIS A 299 -17.14 -11.11 -5.75
CA HIS A 299 -17.71 -10.89 -4.41
C HIS A 299 -16.97 -9.80 -3.63
N HIS A 300 -15.64 -9.79 -3.65
CA HIS A 300 -14.80 -8.82 -2.93
C HIS A 300 -13.93 -8.00 -3.87
N VAL A 301 -13.72 -6.72 -3.53
CA VAL A 301 -12.74 -5.84 -4.18
C VAL A 301 -11.69 -5.42 -3.17
N LEU A 302 -10.55 -6.09 -3.18
CA LEU A 302 -9.40 -5.75 -2.35
C LEU A 302 -8.61 -4.61 -3.00
N ILE A 303 -8.79 -3.41 -2.46
CA ILE A 303 -8.08 -2.22 -2.90
C ILE A 303 -6.78 -2.09 -2.11
N HIS A 304 -5.64 -2.09 -2.81
CA HIS A 304 -4.36 -1.69 -2.23
C HIS A 304 -4.01 -0.24 -2.60
N GLY A 305 -3.11 0.39 -1.84
CA GLY A 305 -2.55 1.68 -2.25
C GLY A 305 -1.42 1.53 -3.27
N LEU A 306 -0.84 2.66 -3.66
CA LEU A 306 0.24 2.73 -4.63
C LEU A 306 1.60 2.68 -3.93
N VAL A 307 2.57 2.06 -4.63
CA VAL A 307 3.97 2.17 -4.25
C VAL A 307 4.51 3.53 -4.71
N ARG A 308 5.08 4.27 -3.77
CA ARG A 308 5.63 5.62 -3.96
C ARG A 308 7.14 5.59 -3.74
N ASP A 309 7.83 6.56 -4.32
CA ASP A 309 9.24 6.76 -4.03
C ASP A 309 9.48 7.13 -2.55
N SER A 310 10.75 7.19 -2.14
CA SER A 310 11.13 7.51 -0.75
C SER A 310 10.66 8.89 -0.27
N GLN A 311 10.30 9.79 -1.20
CA GLN A 311 9.75 11.13 -0.91
C GLN A 311 8.21 11.14 -0.90
N GLY A 312 7.54 10.03 -1.21
CA GLY A 312 6.08 9.93 -1.27
C GLY A 312 5.48 10.41 -2.59
N ARG A 313 6.27 10.55 -3.66
CA ARG A 313 5.74 10.89 -4.99
C ARG A 313 5.32 9.61 -5.71
N LYS A 314 4.25 9.69 -6.51
CA LYS A 314 3.84 8.57 -7.39
C LYS A 314 5.01 8.24 -8.31
N MET A 315 5.32 6.95 -8.44
CA MET A 315 6.33 6.51 -9.39
C MET A 315 5.82 6.74 -10.82
N SER A 316 6.62 7.40 -11.66
CA SER A 316 6.29 7.63 -13.06
C SER A 316 7.54 7.66 -13.93
N LYS A 317 7.37 7.33 -15.22
CA LYS A 317 8.45 7.45 -16.21
C LYS A 317 8.92 8.90 -16.36
N SER A 318 7.99 9.86 -16.30
CA SER A 318 8.30 11.29 -16.43
C SER A 318 9.18 11.83 -15.31
N LEU A 319 9.03 11.30 -14.09
CA LEU A 319 9.84 11.69 -12.94
C LEU A 319 11.15 10.90 -12.83
N GLY A 320 11.33 9.84 -13.65
CA GLY A 320 12.49 8.96 -13.59
C GLY A 320 12.69 8.29 -12.22
N ASN A 321 11.62 8.20 -11.41
CA ASN A 321 11.66 7.69 -10.03
C ASN A 321 11.06 6.29 -9.90
N GLY A 322 10.80 5.62 -11.03
CA GLY A 322 10.41 4.22 -11.05
C GLY A 322 11.58 3.32 -10.65
N ILE A 323 11.26 2.26 -9.91
CA ILE A 323 12.23 1.24 -9.52
C ILE A 323 11.81 -0.03 -10.25
N ASP A 324 12.73 -0.62 -11.02
CA ASP A 324 12.46 -1.88 -11.69
C ASP A 324 12.45 -3.01 -10.66
N PRO A 325 11.35 -3.76 -10.49
CA PRO A 325 11.32 -4.88 -9.55
C PRO A 325 12.40 -5.93 -9.84
N LEU A 326 12.82 -6.09 -11.11
CA LEU A 326 13.87 -7.06 -11.48
C LEU A 326 15.24 -6.66 -10.92
N GLU A 327 15.55 -5.37 -10.84
CA GLU A 327 16.79 -4.89 -10.20
C GLU A 327 16.80 -5.19 -8.70
N VAL A 328 15.64 -5.08 -8.04
CA VAL A 328 15.51 -5.42 -6.61
C VAL A 328 15.66 -6.93 -6.42
N ILE A 329 15.04 -7.73 -7.29
CA ILE A 329 15.10 -9.20 -7.26
C ILE A 329 16.53 -9.69 -7.46
N ASP A 330 17.26 -9.16 -8.44
CA ASP A 330 18.66 -9.53 -8.69
C ASP A 330 19.55 -9.27 -7.47
N LYS A 331 19.32 -8.16 -6.77
CA LYS A 331 20.15 -7.75 -5.63
C LYS A 331 19.78 -8.42 -4.30
N TYR A 332 18.50 -8.66 -4.05
CA TYR A 332 18.00 -9.09 -2.73
C TYR A 332 17.14 -10.35 -2.74
N GLY A 333 16.72 -10.81 -3.92
CA GLY A 333 15.84 -11.97 -4.10
C GLY A 333 14.35 -11.60 -4.16
N ALA A 334 13.58 -12.45 -4.85
CA ALA A 334 12.13 -12.25 -5.03
C ALA A 334 11.35 -12.33 -3.71
N ASP A 335 11.72 -13.23 -2.80
CA ASP A 335 11.07 -13.34 -1.50
C ASP A 335 11.26 -12.08 -0.64
N ALA A 336 12.44 -11.45 -0.70
CA ALA A 336 12.70 -10.21 0.03
C ALA A 336 11.82 -9.07 -0.49
N LEU A 337 11.66 -8.95 -1.82
CA LEU A 337 10.77 -7.97 -2.43
C LEU A 337 9.30 -8.22 -2.06
N ARG A 338 8.82 -9.47 -2.20
CA ARG A 338 7.43 -9.86 -1.86
C ARG A 338 7.11 -9.54 -0.40
N LEU A 339 7.98 -9.95 0.52
CA LEU A 339 7.82 -9.66 1.94
C LEU A 339 7.78 -8.16 2.21
N THR A 340 8.67 -7.38 1.58
CA THR A 340 8.70 -5.92 1.74
C THR A 340 7.39 -5.24 1.32
N LEU A 341 6.79 -5.71 0.22
CA LEU A 341 5.56 -5.14 -0.34
C LEU A 341 4.31 -5.50 0.48
N ILE A 342 4.34 -6.61 1.23
CA ILE A 342 3.19 -7.04 2.03
C ILE A 342 3.25 -6.54 3.48
N THR A 343 4.46 -6.40 4.05
CA THR A 343 4.63 -6.03 5.45
C THR A 343 4.39 -4.54 5.66
N GLY A 344 3.78 -4.19 6.80
CA GLY A 344 3.65 -2.80 7.24
C GLY A 344 2.73 -1.94 6.36
N ASN A 345 1.82 -2.55 5.60
CA ASN A 345 0.81 -1.83 4.85
C ASN A 345 -0.59 -2.41 5.08
N ALA A 346 -1.55 -1.53 5.35
CA ALA A 346 -2.96 -1.90 5.41
C ALA A 346 -3.58 -1.72 4.01
N PRO A 347 -4.60 -2.53 3.64
CA PRO A 347 -5.34 -2.33 2.40
C PRO A 347 -5.77 -0.87 2.20
N GLY A 348 -5.59 -0.38 0.98
CA GLY A 348 -5.94 0.96 0.56
C GLY A 348 -4.92 2.06 0.90
N ASN A 349 -3.88 1.78 1.68
CA ASN A 349 -2.86 2.77 2.04
C ASN A 349 -1.65 2.70 1.09
N ASP A 350 -1.14 3.87 0.73
CA ASP A 350 0.08 3.99 -0.05
C ASP A 350 1.29 3.62 0.79
N MET A 351 2.29 3.00 0.15
CA MET A 351 3.55 2.70 0.81
C MET A 351 4.71 3.44 0.14
N ARG A 352 5.68 3.85 0.96
CA ARG A 352 6.95 4.39 0.46
C ARG A 352 7.97 3.27 0.36
N PHE A 353 8.67 3.23 -0.77
CA PHE A 353 9.75 2.29 -0.98
C PHE A 353 11.05 2.81 -0.37
N TYR A 354 11.70 1.96 0.41
CA TYR A 354 13.02 2.18 1.02
C TYR A 354 13.86 0.92 0.86
N TRP A 355 15.12 1.07 0.43
CA TRP A 355 16.02 -0.07 0.22
C TRP A 355 16.34 -0.80 1.51
N GLU A 356 16.40 -0.08 2.62
CA GLU A 356 16.67 -0.60 3.96
C GLU A 356 15.59 -1.60 4.40
N ARG A 357 14.34 -1.42 3.95
CA ARG A 357 13.26 -2.38 4.22
C ARG A 357 13.47 -3.70 3.48
N VAL A 358 13.92 -3.63 2.22
CA VAL A 358 14.26 -4.82 1.42
C VAL A 358 15.43 -5.57 2.06
N GLU A 359 16.43 -4.85 2.54
CA GLU A 359 17.55 -5.43 3.29
C GLU A 359 17.11 -6.16 4.55
N SER A 360 16.17 -5.58 5.30
CA SER A 360 15.57 -6.22 6.47
C SER A 360 14.84 -7.52 6.10
N SER A 361 14.04 -7.50 5.03
CA SER A 361 13.34 -8.70 4.55
C SER A 361 14.31 -9.80 4.07
N ARG A 362 15.41 -9.43 3.40
CA ARG A 362 16.49 -10.39 3.06
C ARG A 362 17.14 -10.97 4.32
N ASN A 363 17.40 -10.15 5.34
CA ASN A 363 17.98 -10.64 6.60
C ASN A 363 17.10 -11.67 7.29
N PHE A 364 15.79 -11.47 7.24
CA PHE A 364 14.83 -12.46 7.73
C PHE A 364 14.88 -13.76 6.93
N ALA A 365 14.91 -13.70 5.59
CA ALA A 365 15.12 -14.89 4.76
C ALA A 365 16.36 -15.68 5.21
N ASN A 366 17.46 -14.96 5.45
CA ASN A 366 18.70 -15.57 5.92
C ASN A 366 18.59 -16.16 7.34
N LYS A 367 17.79 -15.55 8.24
CA LYS A 367 17.50 -16.10 9.58
C LYS A 367 16.75 -17.42 9.47
N VAL A 368 15.72 -17.50 8.61
CA VAL A 368 14.98 -18.75 8.32
C VAL A 368 15.92 -19.83 7.77
N TRP A 369 16.79 -19.48 6.82
CA TRP A 369 17.80 -20.38 6.26
C TRP A 369 18.79 -20.90 7.31
N ASN A 370 19.25 -20.04 8.21
CA ASN A 370 20.17 -20.46 9.27
C ASN A 370 19.49 -21.39 10.29
N ALA A 371 18.21 -21.15 10.60
CA ALA A 371 17.42 -22.03 11.45
C ALA A 371 17.25 -23.42 10.83
N SER A 372 16.93 -23.51 9.53
CA SER A 372 16.80 -24.79 8.84
C SER A 372 18.13 -25.55 8.78
N ARG A 373 19.24 -24.86 8.47
CA ARG A 373 20.58 -25.47 8.49
C ARG A 373 20.94 -26.05 9.85
N PHE A 374 20.64 -25.34 10.93
CA PHE A 374 20.86 -25.85 12.29
C PHE A 374 20.09 -27.16 12.53
N ILE A 375 18.83 -27.24 12.11
CA ILE A 375 17.99 -28.43 12.27
C ILE A 375 18.56 -29.58 11.44
N MET A 376 18.82 -29.36 10.14
CA MET A 376 19.36 -30.39 9.24
C MET A 376 20.65 -31.01 9.77
N MET A 377 21.60 -30.19 10.24
CA MET A 377 22.87 -30.66 10.80
C MET A 377 22.71 -31.56 12.04
N ASN A 378 21.57 -31.49 12.73
CA ASN A 378 21.28 -32.34 13.89
C ASN A 378 20.37 -33.53 13.53
N LEU A 379 19.53 -33.43 12.49
CA LEU A 379 18.76 -34.55 11.94
C LEU A 379 19.67 -35.67 11.42
N GLU A 380 20.81 -35.34 10.82
CA GLU A 380 21.79 -36.34 10.35
C GLU A 380 22.43 -37.16 11.49
N LYS A 381 22.32 -36.70 12.74
CA LYS A 381 23.04 -37.27 13.89
C LYS A 381 22.18 -38.15 14.80
N ALA A 382 20.87 -38.25 14.55
CA ALA A 382 19.96 -39.02 15.39
C ALA A 382 18.73 -39.47 14.60
N GLU A 383 18.19 -40.62 14.98
CA GLU A 383 16.91 -41.07 14.45
C GLU A 383 15.79 -40.16 14.96
N VAL A 384 14.98 -39.65 14.03
CA VAL A 384 13.77 -38.89 14.35
C VAL A 384 12.57 -39.80 14.15
N PRO A 385 11.77 -40.03 15.19
CA PRO A 385 10.57 -40.86 15.05
C PRO A 385 9.56 -40.18 14.13
N GLU A 386 8.90 -40.97 13.27
CA GLU A 386 7.88 -40.46 12.35
C GLU A 386 6.65 -39.92 13.10
N LYS A 387 6.31 -40.54 14.23
CA LYS A 387 5.23 -40.14 15.14
C LYS A 387 5.79 -39.91 16.54
N MET A 388 5.28 -38.90 17.21
CA MET A 388 5.67 -38.54 18.57
C MET A 388 4.47 -38.72 19.51
N ASP A 389 4.68 -39.45 20.61
CA ASP A 389 3.72 -39.43 21.72
C ASP A 389 3.87 -38.09 22.46
N LEU A 390 2.75 -37.41 22.69
CA LEU A 390 2.74 -36.13 23.39
C LEU A 390 3.22 -36.26 24.84
N ALA A 391 3.19 -37.47 25.41
CA ALA A 391 3.76 -37.77 26.72
C ALA A 391 5.29 -37.69 26.77
N ASP A 392 5.97 -37.94 25.64
CA ASP A 392 7.44 -37.93 25.54
C ASP A 392 8.00 -36.52 25.30
N LEU A 393 7.13 -35.54 25.07
CA LEU A 393 7.48 -34.14 24.88
C LEU A 393 7.82 -33.46 26.21
N THR A 394 8.91 -32.69 26.21
CA THR A 394 9.24 -31.82 27.35
C THR A 394 8.36 -30.56 27.37
N GLY A 395 8.38 -29.81 28.47
CA GLY A 395 7.63 -28.55 28.59
C GLY A 395 7.98 -27.53 27.49
N ALA A 396 9.26 -27.43 27.10
CA ALA A 396 9.69 -26.54 26.01
C ALA A 396 9.13 -26.97 24.65
N ASP A 397 9.03 -28.29 24.40
CA ASP A 397 8.48 -28.82 23.14
C ASP A 397 6.97 -28.57 23.03
N LYS A 398 6.25 -28.83 24.12
CA LYS A 398 4.81 -28.56 24.24
C LYS A 398 4.50 -27.07 24.06
N TRP A 399 5.29 -26.21 24.70
CA TRP A 399 5.14 -24.76 24.57
C TRP A 399 5.22 -24.30 23.11
N ILE A 400 6.29 -24.66 22.39
CA ILE A 400 6.46 -24.15 21.01
C ILE A 400 5.43 -24.76 20.04
N LEU A 401 4.98 -26.00 20.27
CA LEU A 401 3.87 -26.60 19.52
C LEU A 401 2.58 -25.81 19.74
N SER A 402 2.28 -25.45 20.99
CA SER A 402 1.10 -24.64 21.33
C SER A 402 1.16 -23.25 20.70
N LYS A 403 2.35 -22.64 20.66
CA LYS A 403 2.56 -21.35 19.98
C LYS A 403 2.35 -21.42 18.46
N VAL A 404 2.91 -22.42 17.76
CA VAL A 404 2.69 -22.56 16.30
C VAL A 404 1.25 -22.95 15.97
N ASN A 405 0.60 -23.69 16.86
CA ASN A 405 -0.81 -24.06 16.75
C ASN A 405 -1.73 -22.84 16.82
N THR A 406 -1.49 -21.96 17.80
CA THR A 406 -2.17 -20.67 17.92
C THR A 406 -1.86 -19.76 16.72
N LEU A 407 -0.60 -19.73 16.28
CA LEU A 407 -0.19 -18.97 15.09
C LEU A 407 -0.98 -19.38 13.84
N ALA A 408 -1.16 -20.68 13.60
CA ALA A 408 -1.92 -21.17 12.45
C ALA A 408 -3.34 -20.62 12.42
N LYS A 409 -4.04 -20.64 13.57
CA LYS A 409 -5.37 -20.04 13.70
C LYS A 409 -5.35 -18.54 13.41
N ASP A 410 -4.46 -17.82 14.08
CA ASP A 410 -4.35 -16.37 14.00
C ASP A 410 -4.04 -15.87 12.58
N VAL A 411 -3.09 -16.52 11.90
CA VAL A 411 -2.70 -16.19 10.52
C VAL A 411 -3.86 -16.46 9.57
N THR A 412 -4.57 -17.58 9.75
CA THR A 412 -5.76 -17.91 8.96
C THR A 412 -6.84 -16.85 9.12
N GLU A 413 -7.17 -16.46 10.36
CA GLU A 413 -8.16 -15.42 10.64
C GLU A 413 -7.79 -14.06 10.03
N ASN A 414 -6.50 -13.69 10.04
CA ASN A 414 -6.05 -12.45 9.41
C ASN A 414 -6.10 -12.56 7.86
N MET A 415 -5.76 -13.70 7.28
CA MET A 415 -5.84 -13.91 5.83
C MET A 415 -7.30 -13.89 5.32
N ASP A 416 -8.23 -14.50 6.05
CA ASP A 416 -9.67 -14.48 5.74
C ASP A 416 -10.24 -13.05 5.74
N LYS A 417 -9.63 -12.14 6.53
CA LYS A 417 -9.98 -10.71 6.59
C LYS A 417 -9.17 -9.85 5.61
N TYR A 418 -8.35 -10.45 4.75
CA TYR A 418 -7.41 -9.76 3.85
C TYR A 418 -6.35 -8.89 4.57
N GLU A 419 -6.08 -9.16 5.84
CA GLU A 419 -5.06 -8.49 6.67
C GLU A 419 -3.68 -9.14 6.49
N LEU A 420 -3.27 -9.33 5.23
CA LEU A 420 -2.07 -10.09 4.83
C LEU A 420 -0.78 -9.56 5.49
N GLY A 421 -0.67 -8.24 5.68
CA GLY A 421 0.46 -7.62 6.34
C GLY A 421 0.55 -7.94 7.84
N ILE A 422 -0.60 -8.11 8.51
CA ILE A 422 -0.65 -8.51 9.94
C ILE A 422 -0.36 -10.01 10.05
N ALA A 423 -0.96 -10.82 9.16
CA ALA A 423 -0.73 -12.26 9.09
C ALA A 423 0.77 -12.58 8.96
N VAL A 424 1.48 -11.98 7.99
CA VAL A 424 2.91 -12.23 7.81
C VAL A 424 3.76 -11.70 8.97
N GLN A 425 3.35 -10.60 9.62
CA GLN A 425 4.06 -10.06 10.77
C GLN A 425 4.03 -11.05 11.94
N LYS A 426 2.88 -11.70 12.21
CA LYS A 426 2.80 -12.75 13.24
C LYS A 426 3.72 -13.93 12.94
N VAL A 427 3.81 -14.34 11.67
CA VAL A 427 4.73 -15.41 11.26
C VAL A 427 6.19 -14.99 11.43
N TYR A 428 6.52 -13.76 11.04
CA TYR A 428 7.84 -13.17 11.24
C TYR A 428 8.24 -13.19 12.72
N ASP A 429 7.37 -12.64 13.59
CA ASP A 429 7.62 -12.53 15.02
C ASP A 429 7.76 -13.92 15.66
N PHE A 430 6.90 -14.87 15.27
CA PHE A 430 7.01 -16.25 15.76
C PHE A 430 8.34 -16.91 15.37
N ILE A 431 8.71 -16.87 14.08
CA ILE A 431 9.96 -17.52 13.63
C ILE A 431 11.17 -16.88 14.30
N TRP A 432 11.19 -15.55 14.40
CA TRP A 432 12.33 -14.83 14.95
C TRP A 432 12.38 -14.95 16.46
N GLU A 433 11.35 -14.46 17.15
CA GLU A 433 11.37 -14.24 18.57
C GLU A 433 11.09 -15.53 19.35
N GLU A 434 10.15 -16.37 18.89
CA GLU A 434 9.75 -17.57 19.65
C GLU A 434 10.56 -18.81 19.24
N PHE A 435 10.67 -19.06 17.94
CA PHE A 435 11.36 -20.26 17.44
C PHE A 435 12.88 -20.12 17.51
N CYS A 436 13.45 -19.08 16.90
CA CYS A 436 14.90 -18.95 16.81
C CYS A 436 15.54 -18.46 18.11
N ASP A 437 15.02 -17.40 18.72
CA ASP A 437 15.68 -16.76 19.86
C ASP A 437 15.45 -17.50 21.19
N TRP A 438 14.40 -18.34 21.28
CA TRP A 438 14.09 -19.13 22.47
C TRP A 438 14.14 -20.63 22.21
N TYR A 439 13.25 -21.20 21.40
CA TYR A 439 13.11 -22.66 21.32
C TYR A 439 14.39 -23.36 20.86
N ILE A 440 15.03 -22.87 19.79
CA ILE A 440 16.34 -23.38 19.33
C ILE A 440 17.39 -23.32 20.44
N GLU A 441 17.43 -22.25 21.23
CA GLU A 441 18.38 -22.11 22.33
C GLU A 441 18.06 -23.04 23.50
N MET A 442 16.77 -23.28 23.80
CA MET A 442 16.31 -24.19 24.86
C MET A 442 16.66 -25.66 24.57
N VAL A 443 16.67 -26.07 23.30
CA VAL A 443 16.93 -27.48 22.93
C VAL A 443 18.42 -27.80 22.71
N LYS A 444 19.30 -26.79 22.52
CA LYS A 444 20.75 -27.02 22.34
C LYS A 444 21.38 -27.93 23.41
N PRO A 445 21.12 -27.76 24.72
CA PRO A 445 21.67 -28.66 25.74
C PRO A 445 21.29 -30.13 25.52
N ARG A 446 20.04 -30.38 25.11
CA ARG A 446 19.52 -31.73 24.82
C ARG A 446 20.15 -32.29 23.55
N LEU A 447 20.30 -31.48 22.51
CA LEU A 447 20.87 -31.91 21.22
C LEU A 447 22.37 -32.22 21.29
N TYR A 448 23.11 -31.50 22.13
CA TYR A 448 24.56 -31.68 22.32
C TYR A 448 24.91 -32.73 23.38
N SER A 449 23.92 -33.24 24.12
CA SER A 449 24.12 -34.34 25.05
C SER A 449 24.08 -35.69 24.32
N ASP A 450 25.05 -36.55 24.61
CA ASP A 450 25.08 -37.92 24.09
C ASP A 450 24.19 -38.88 24.91
N THR A 451 23.75 -38.46 26.10
CA THR A 451 23.00 -39.32 27.04
C THR A 451 21.55 -38.90 27.23
N ASP A 452 21.11 -37.81 26.60
CA ASP A 452 19.75 -37.30 26.74
C ASP A 452 18.77 -38.12 25.87
N SER A 453 17.86 -38.85 26.51
CA SER A 453 16.87 -39.71 25.85
C SER A 453 15.76 -38.90 25.15
N THR A 454 15.63 -37.61 25.42
CA THR A 454 14.58 -36.74 24.85
C THR A 454 15.02 -36.05 23.55
N LYS A 455 16.22 -36.35 23.04
CA LYS A 455 16.79 -35.76 21.82
C LYS A 455 15.91 -35.98 20.58
N GLY A 456 15.34 -37.18 20.43
CA GLY A 456 14.42 -37.49 19.32
C GLY A 456 13.16 -36.62 19.33
N ALA A 457 12.60 -36.36 20.52
CA ALA A 457 11.45 -35.47 20.70
C ALA A 457 11.78 -34.02 20.30
N ALA A 458 12.95 -33.50 20.71
CA ALA A 458 13.38 -32.17 20.31
C ALA A 458 13.51 -32.03 18.78
N LEU A 459 14.11 -33.01 18.11
CA LEU A 459 14.30 -32.98 16.66
C LEU A 459 12.98 -33.10 15.90
N TRP A 460 12.07 -33.95 16.37
CA TRP A 460 10.73 -34.05 15.81
C TRP A 460 9.97 -32.73 15.94
N THR A 461 10.01 -32.09 17.12
CA THR A 461 9.34 -30.81 17.34
C THR A 461 9.97 -29.69 16.51
N LEU A 462 11.30 -29.61 16.42
CA LEU A 462 12.00 -28.65 15.54
C LEU A 462 11.56 -28.79 14.08
N LYS A 463 11.55 -30.02 13.53
CA LYS A 463 11.11 -30.29 12.16
C LYS A 463 9.64 -29.92 11.97
N THR A 464 8.76 -30.37 12.88
CA THR A 464 7.30 -30.15 12.80
C THR A 464 6.92 -28.67 12.89
N VAL A 465 7.49 -27.95 13.86
CA VAL A 465 7.20 -26.52 14.06
C VAL A 465 7.71 -25.69 12.89
N LEU A 466 8.95 -25.93 12.43
CA LEU A 466 9.48 -25.21 11.28
C LEU A 466 8.65 -25.53 10.02
N GLY A 467 8.29 -26.79 9.79
CA GLY A 467 7.44 -27.19 8.66
C GLY A 467 6.12 -26.40 8.64
N ASN A 468 5.42 -26.32 9.78
CA ASN A 468 4.18 -25.52 9.87
C ASN A 468 4.44 -24.02 9.67
N ALA A 469 5.50 -23.46 10.26
CA ALA A 469 5.83 -22.06 10.10
C ALA A 469 6.18 -21.71 8.64
N LEU A 470 6.87 -22.60 7.92
CA LEU A 470 7.18 -22.45 6.50
C LEU A 470 5.91 -22.47 5.64
N LYS A 471 4.94 -23.35 5.94
CA LYS A 471 3.64 -23.38 5.25
C LYS A 471 2.90 -22.05 5.39
N LEU A 472 2.90 -21.49 6.59
CA LEU A 472 2.28 -20.17 6.86
C LEU A 472 3.04 -19.02 6.19
N LEU A 473 4.36 -19.14 6.04
CA LEU A 473 5.22 -18.14 5.38
C LEU A 473 5.17 -18.22 3.84
N HIS A 474 4.83 -19.39 3.29
CA HIS A 474 4.94 -19.70 1.86
C HIS A 474 4.18 -18.75 0.93
N PRO A 475 2.94 -18.29 1.23
CA PRO A 475 2.26 -17.30 0.40
C PRO A 475 3.07 -16.00 0.19
N TYR A 476 3.95 -15.68 1.13
CA TYR A 476 4.77 -14.46 1.14
C TYR A 476 6.16 -14.68 0.56
N MET A 477 6.82 -15.80 0.90
CA MET A 477 8.20 -16.12 0.51
C MET A 477 8.31 -17.52 -0.13
N PRO A 478 7.74 -17.73 -1.33
CA PRO A 478 7.57 -19.07 -1.86
C PRO A 478 8.87 -19.80 -2.21
N PHE A 479 9.93 -19.10 -2.60
CA PHE A 479 11.12 -19.76 -3.13
C PHE A 479 11.98 -20.39 -2.03
N ILE A 480 12.29 -19.61 -0.98
CA ILE A 480 13.09 -20.11 0.14
C ILE A 480 12.32 -21.12 0.99
N THR A 481 11.00 -20.95 1.11
CA THR A 481 10.17 -21.88 1.87
C THR A 481 10.03 -23.22 1.16
N GLU A 482 9.86 -23.24 -0.17
CA GLU A 482 9.87 -24.47 -0.98
C GLU A 482 11.19 -25.24 -0.80
N GLU A 483 12.33 -24.58 -1.03
CA GLU A 483 13.66 -25.21 -0.96
C GLU A 483 13.91 -25.84 0.42
N ILE A 484 13.63 -25.08 1.49
CA ILE A 484 13.81 -25.57 2.86
C ILE A 484 12.84 -26.71 3.17
N TYR A 485 11.57 -26.56 2.80
CA TYR A 485 10.53 -27.50 3.18
C TYR A 485 10.72 -28.85 2.50
N CYS A 486 10.93 -28.89 1.18
CA CYS A 486 11.18 -30.13 0.44
C CYS A 486 12.47 -30.82 0.91
N THR A 487 13.47 -30.06 1.38
CA THR A 487 14.68 -30.64 1.96
C THR A 487 14.42 -31.29 3.32
N LEU A 488 13.57 -30.69 4.15
CA LEU A 488 13.19 -31.24 5.46
C LEU A 488 12.17 -32.38 5.37
N HIS A 489 11.33 -32.35 4.33
CA HIS A 489 10.23 -33.26 4.05
C HIS A 489 10.38 -33.86 2.64
N PRO A 490 11.42 -34.68 2.39
CA PRO A 490 11.65 -35.29 1.08
C PRO A 490 10.52 -36.22 0.61
N GLU A 491 9.63 -36.62 1.53
CA GLU A 491 8.39 -37.35 1.25
C GLU A 491 7.30 -36.50 0.57
N GLU A 492 7.37 -35.17 0.66
CA GLU A 492 6.42 -34.25 0.01
C GLU A 492 7.04 -33.63 -1.26
N GLU A 493 6.29 -33.66 -2.36
CA GLU A 493 6.77 -33.17 -3.66
C GLU A 493 7.01 -31.65 -3.68
N SER A 494 6.12 -30.89 -3.04
CA SER A 494 6.18 -29.42 -2.99
C SER A 494 5.35 -28.91 -1.82
N ILE A 495 5.81 -27.84 -1.18
CA ILE A 495 5.03 -27.15 -0.13
C ILE A 495 3.75 -26.53 -0.71
N MET A 496 3.74 -26.20 -2.01
CA MET A 496 2.62 -25.56 -2.71
C MET A 496 1.34 -26.41 -2.70
N ILE A 497 1.49 -27.73 -2.62
CA ILE A 497 0.37 -28.69 -2.58
C ILE A 497 0.17 -29.29 -1.18
N SER A 498 0.96 -28.84 -0.20
CA SER A 498 0.85 -29.32 1.17
C SER A 498 -0.39 -28.76 1.87
N SER A 499 -0.95 -29.50 2.83
CA SER A 499 -2.13 -29.04 3.57
C SER A 499 -1.79 -27.86 4.47
N TRP A 500 -2.65 -26.82 4.42
CA TRP A 500 -2.57 -25.67 5.31
C TRP A 500 -2.63 -26.09 6.79
N PRO A 501 -1.80 -25.52 7.68
CA PRO A 501 -1.85 -25.83 9.10
C PRO A 501 -3.20 -25.44 9.74
N VAL A 502 -3.79 -26.34 10.51
CA VAL A 502 -5.06 -26.14 11.22
C VAL A 502 -4.86 -26.33 12.71
N PHE A 503 -5.56 -25.53 13.52
CA PHE A 503 -5.52 -25.63 14.98
C PHE A 503 -5.97 -27.02 15.46
N LYS A 504 -5.21 -27.60 16.39
CA LYS A 504 -5.45 -28.90 17.01
C LYS A 504 -5.58 -28.75 18.51
N GLU A 505 -6.66 -29.26 19.10
CA GLU A 505 -6.87 -29.16 20.56
C GLU A 505 -5.80 -29.96 21.33
N GLU A 506 -5.33 -31.08 20.79
CA GLU A 506 -4.26 -31.87 21.42
C GLU A 506 -2.90 -31.16 21.48
N TRP A 507 -2.73 -30.04 20.76
CA TRP A 507 -1.53 -29.20 20.81
C TRP A 507 -1.73 -27.93 21.64
N ASN A 508 -2.86 -27.79 22.34
CA ASN A 508 -3.14 -26.67 23.23
C ASN A 508 -2.56 -26.91 24.63
N PHE A 509 -1.34 -26.42 24.87
CA PHE A 509 -0.58 -26.66 26.10
C PHE A 509 -0.49 -25.41 26.98
N ALA A 510 -1.64 -24.87 27.40
CA ALA A 510 -1.72 -23.62 28.14
C ALA A 510 -0.88 -23.58 29.44
N LYS A 511 -0.73 -24.73 30.13
CA LYS A 511 0.10 -24.83 31.34
C LYS A 511 1.58 -24.64 31.01
N GLU A 512 2.06 -25.31 29.97
CA GLU A 512 3.44 -25.21 29.50
C GLU A 512 3.73 -23.83 28.91
N GLU A 513 2.73 -23.19 28.28
CA GLU A 513 2.86 -21.79 27.89
C GLU A 513 3.07 -20.85 29.07
N GLU A 514 2.24 -20.95 30.11
CA GLU A 514 2.40 -20.15 31.33
C GLU A 514 3.79 -20.37 31.95
N ALA A 515 4.23 -21.62 32.05
CA ALA A 515 5.50 -21.99 32.65
C ALA A 515 6.71 -21.40 31.89
N VAL A 516 6.72 -21.52 30.56
CA VAL A 516 7.84 -21.01 29.75
C VAL A 516 7.85 -19.47 29.72
N GLU A 517 6.70 -18.79 29.69
CA GLU A 517 6.67 -17.33 29.73
C GLU A 517 7.22 -16.77 31.06
N ILE A 518 6.94 -17.43 32.19
CA ILE A 518 7.54 -17.08 33.50
C ILE A 518 9.07 -17.20 33.45
N ILE A 519 9.59 -18.27 32.84
CA ILE A 519 11.04 -18.47 32.70
C ILE A 519 11.64 -17.42 31.75
N LYS A 520 10.98 -17.10 30.63
CA LYS A 520 11.39 -16.05 29.68
C LYS A 520 11.48 -14.68 30.37
N GLU A 521 10.50 -14.34 31.21
CA GLU A 521 10.48 -13.10 32.00
C GLU A 521 11.71 -13.05 32.93
N ALA A 522 11.98 -14.14 33.66
CA ALA A 522 13.13 -14.23 34.54
C ALA A 522 14.47 -14.09 33.81
N VAL A 523 14.65 -14.79 32.68
CA VAL A 523 15.87 -14.69 31.86
C VAL A 523 16.05 -13.27 31.33
N ARG A 524 14.98 -12.62 30.83
CA ARG A 524 15.04 -11.22 30.38
C ARG A 524 15.42 -10.28 31.52
N SER A 525 14.84 -10.45 32.71
CA SER A 525 15.16 -9.65 33.89
C SER A 525 16.63 -9.81 34.31
N ILE A 526 17.14 -11.04 34.34
CA ILE A 526 18.56 -11.35 34.58
C ILE A 526 19.46 -10.66 33.55
N ARG A 527 19.16 -10.80 32.25
CA ARG A 527 19.95 -10.19 31.17
C ARG A 527 19.95 -8.67 31.25
N ASN A 528 18.82 -8.05 31.60
CA ASN A 528 18.71 -6.60 31.77
C ASN A 528 19.58 -6.10 32.92
N VAL A 529 19.51 -6.76 34.08
CA VAL A 529 20.35 -6.42 35.24
C VAL A 529 21.83 -6.57 34.88
N ARG A 530 22.21 -7.69 34.26
CA ARG A 530 23.59 -7.94 33.83
C ARG A 530 24.09 -6.90 32.84
N THR A 531 23.26 -6.50 31.88
CA THR A 531 23.59 -5.46 30.90
C THR A 531 23.75 -4.09 31.57
N GLY A 532 22.85 -3.70 32.47
CA GLY A 532 22.97 -2.47 33.26
C GLY A 532 24.20 -2.43 34.17
N MET A 533 24.78 -3.60 34.44
CA MET A 533 26.02 -3.78 35.19
C MET A 533 27.26 -4.01 34.31
N ASN A 534 27.14 -3.96 32.98
CA ASN A 534 28.21 -4.27 32.03
C ASN A 534 28.87 -5.63 32.28
N VAL A 535 28.12 -6.61 32.79
CA VAL A 535 28.61 -7.97 33.00
C VAL A 535 28.88 -8.60 31.62
N PRO A 536 30.08 -9.16 31.38
CA PRO A 536 30.37 -9.86 30.14
C PRO A 536 29.34 -10.98 29.87
N PRO A 537 28.78 -11.11 28.65
CA PRO A 537 27.75 -12.10 28.36
C PRO A 537 28.17 -13.55 28.68
N SER A 538 29.46 -13.87 28.53
CA SER A 538 30.01 -15.20 28.78
C SER A 538 30.21 -15.55 30.26
N ARG A 539 30.15 -14.56 31.18
CA ARG A 539 30.42 -14.79 32.60
C ARG A 539 29.29 -15.61 33.21
N LYS A 540 29.60 -16.66 33.96
CA LYS A 540 28.56 -17.43 34.68
C LYS A 540 28.47 -16.94 36.12
N ALA A 541 27.26 -16.94 36.66
CA ALA A 541 26.99 -16.58 38.05
C ALA A 541 25.98 -17.56 38.64
N LYS A 542 26.06 -17.81 39.94
CA LYS A 542 25.03 -18.54 40.67
C LYS A 542 23.74 -17.73 40.67
N VAL A 543 22.62 -18.41 40.48
CA VAL A 543 21.29 -17.80 40.39
C VAL A 543 20.39 -18.40 41.46
N PHE A 544 19.88 -17.59 42.36
CA PHE A 544 18.89 -18.00 43.36
C PHE A 544 17.51 -17.50 42.93
N VAL A 545 16.57 -18.41 42.71
CA VAL A 545 15.18 -18.09 42.40
C VAL A 545 14.38 -18.20 43.69
N THR A 546 13.83 -17.06 44.14
CA THR A 546 13.00 -17.00 45.34
C THR A 546 11.53 -16.76 44.96
N ALA A 547 10.65 -17.64 45.42
CA ALA A 547 9.22 -17.52 45.21
C ALA A 547 8.44 -18.14 46.38
N GLU A 548 7.42 -17.44 46.89
CA GLU A 548 6.57 -17.96 47.97
C GLU A 548 5.69 -19.13 47.51
N ASP A 549 5.19 -19.05 46.27
CA ASP A 549 4.31 -20.05 45.66
C ASP A 549 5.11 -21.29 45.22
N GLU A 550 4.66 -22.47 45.66
CA GLU A 550 5.25 -23.76 45.32
C GLU A 550 5.11 -24.10 43.83
N LYS A 551 4.00 -23.70 43.19
CA LYS A 551 3.82 -23.90 41.74
C LYS A 551 4.91 -23.17 40.96
N ILE A 552 5.25 -21.95 41.36
CA ILE A 552 6.29 -21.15 40.70
C ILE A 552 7.67 -21.77 40.91
N ARG A 553 7.98 -22.27 42.11
CA ARG A 553 9.23 -23.00 42.36
C ARG A 553 9.34 -24.24 41.47
N GLY A 554 8.28 -25.04 41.38
CA GLY A 554 8.23 -26.22 40.52
C GLY A 554 8.51 -25.90 39.04
N ILE A 555 8.03 -24.76 38.52
CA ILE A 555 8.31 -24.32 37.14
C ILE A 555 9.82 -24.12 36.91
N PHE A 556 10.53 -23.48 37.84
CA PHE A 556 11.97 -23.26 37.69
C PHE A 556 12.80 -24.53 37.91
N GLU A 557 12.34 -25.43 38.78
CA GLU A 557 12.96 -26.75 39.00
C GLU A 557 12.82 -27.64 37.75
N GLU A 558 11.60 -27.75 37.20
CA GLU A 558 11.34 -28.50 35.97
C GLU A 558 12.06 -27.88 34.74
N GLY A 559 12.19 -26.56 34.71
CA GLY A 559 12.81 -25.80 33.63
C GLY A 559 14.33 -25.60 33.74
N GLU A 560 14.99 -26.12 34.77
CA GLU A 560 16.40 -25.82 35.09
C GLU A 560 17.34 -26.08 33.90
N VAL A 561 17.10 -27.18 33.16
CA VAL A 561 17.92 -27.64 32.04
C VAL A 561 18.13 -26.56 30.97
N PHE A 562 17.10 -25.75 30.69
CA PHE A 562 17.19 -24.65 29.73
C PHE A 562 17.29 -23.28 30.41
N PHE A 563 16.72 -23.10 31.61
CA PHE A 563 16.83 -21.84 32.34
C PHE A 563 18.29 -21.50 32.68
N ALA A 564 19.05 -22.47 33.20
CA ALA A 564 20.45 -22.27 33.59
C ALA A 564 21.33 -21.75 32.43
N PRO A 565 21.39 -22.39 31.24
CA PRO A 565 22.18 -21.86 30.14
C PRO A 565 21.67 -20.53 29.61
N LEU A 566 20.35 -20.32 29.51
CA LEU A 566 19.77 -19.07 28.99
C LEU A 566 20.02 -17.85 29.90
N ALA A 567 20.03 -18.09 31.21
CA ALA A 567 20.38 -17.10 32.23
C ALA A 567 21.90 -16.90 32.40
N HIS A 568 22.72 -17.70 31.71
CA HIS A 568 24.15 -17.83 31.97
C HIS A 568 24.45 -18.12 33.45
N ALA A 569 23.68 -19.04 34.03
CA ALA A 569 23.85 -19.49 35.40
C ALA A 569 24.96 -20.55 35.48
N SER A 570 25.80 -20.49 36.51
CA SER A 570 26.71 -21.60 36.89
C SER A 570 25.96 -22.69 37.65
N GLN A 571 24.96 -22.29 38.43
CA GLN A 571 24.08 -23.12 39.23
C GLN A 571 22.76 -22.37 39.45
N VAL A 572 21.64 -23.09 39.46
CA VAL A 572 20.33 -22.56 39.84
C VAL A 572 19.94 -23.15 41.21
N VAL A 573 19.48 -22.30 42.12
CA VAL A 573 18.96 -22.72 43.43
C VAL A 573 17.56 -22.14 43.59
N VAL A 574 16.56 -23.00 43.70
CA VAL A 574 15.16 -22.60 43.87
C VAL A 574 14.78 -22.73 45.34
N GLN A 575 14.24 -21.67 45.93
CA GLN A 575 13.93 -21.64 47.37
C GLN A 575 12.78 -20.68 47.70
N LYS A 576 12.22 -20.82 48.90
CA LYS A 576 11.06 -20.03 49.35
C LYS A 576 11.45 -18.60 49.78
N ASP A 577 12.59 -18.45 50.42
CA ASP A 577 13.02 -17.20 51.06
C ASP A 577 14.48 -16.86 50.70
N LYS A 578 15.04 -15.82 51.33
CA LYS A 578 16.41 -15.34 51.06
C LYS A 578 17.49 -16.07 51.85
N THR A 579 17.19 -17.23 52.45
CA THR A 579 18.18 -17.95 53.26
C THR A 579 19.40 -18.30 52.42
N GLY A 580 20.60 -17.96 52.90
CA GLY A 580 21.86 -18.25 52.19
C GLY A 580 22.17 -17.35 50.99
N ILE A 581 21.46 -16.23 50.84
CA ILE A 581 21.76 -15.17 49.85
C ILE A 581 22.43 -14.01 50.59
N ASP A 582 23.61 -13.60 50.12
CA ASP A 582 24.35 -12.48 50.69
C ASP A 582 23.59 -11.15 50.56
N GLU A 583 23.79 -10.22 51.51
CA GLU A 583 23.09 -8.93 51.53
C GLU A 583 23.45 -8.03 50.33
N ASP A 584 24.64 -8.23 49.75
CA ASP A 584 25.11 -7.50 48.57
C ASP A 584 24.64 -8.11 47.24
N ALA A 585 23.89 -9.23 47.27
CA ALA A 585 23.41 -9.89 46.06
C ALA A 585 22.48 -8.98 45.24
N VAL A 586 22.71 -8.98 43.92
CA VAL A 586 21.92 -8.18 43.00
C VAL A 586 20.62 -8.89 42.71
N SER A 587 19.51 -8.16 42.75
CA SER A 587 18.18 -8.71 42.48
C SER A 587 17.65 -8.31 41.10
N ALA A 588 17.02 -9.28 40.44
CA ALA A 588 16.20 -9.14 39.25
C ALA A 588 14.77 -9.52 39.63
N VAL A 589 13.90 -8.52 39.71
CA VAL A 589 12.50 -8.71 40.12
C VAL A 589 11.65 -9.08 38.91
N THR A 590 10.75 -10.03 39.06
CA THR A 590 9.72 -10.40 38.08
C THR A 590 8.34 -10.37 38.73
N SER A 591 7.30 -10.55 37.92
CA SER A 591 5.92 -10.59 38.40
C SER A 591 5.62 -11.73 39.40
N LYS A 592 6.37 -12.85 39.34
CA LYS A 592 6.11 -14.07 40.13
C LYS A 592 7.26 -14.53 41.03
N ALA A 593 8.48 -14.07 40.77
CA ALA A 593 9.67 -14.48 41.52
C ALA A 593 10.68 -13.33 41.64
N VAL A 594 11.56 -13.41 42.63
CA VAL A 594 12.74 -12.55 42.71
C VAL A 594 13.99 -13.39 42.53
N ILE A 595 14.80 -13.03 41.55
CA ILE A 595 16.03 -13.72 41.22
C ILE A 595 17.20 -12.96 41.84
N TYR A 596 18.09 -13.64 42.56
CA TYR A 596 19.32 -13.06 43.11
C TYR A 596 20.56 -13.66 42.47
N MET A 597 21.56 -12.81 42.28
CA MET A 597 22.88 -13.19 41.77
C MET A 597 23.95 -12.57 42.68
N PRO A 598 24.91 -13.36 43.19
CA PRO A 598 25.99 -12.81 44.01
C PRO A 598 26.77 -11.73 43.25
N PHE A 599 26.94 -10.56 43.86
CA PHE A 599 27.58 -9.41 43.21
C PHE A 599 29.02 -9.72 42.79
N ALA A 600 29.78 -10.40 43.67
CA ALA A 600 31.15 -10.82 43.42
C ALA A 600 31.30 -11.77 42.20
N GLU A 601 30.25 -12.53 41.87
CA GLU A 601 30.26 -13.41 40.70
C GLU A 601 29.90 -12.70 39.40
N LEU A 602 29.25 -11.53 39.47
CA LEU A 602 28.86 -10.74 38.31
C LEU A 602 29.94 -9.79 37.83
N VAL A 603 30.65 -9.15 38.76
CA VAL A 603 31.60 -8.07 38.44
C VAL A 603 33.01 -8.49 38.86
N ASP A 604 33.99 -8.29 37.97
CA ASP A 604 35.40 -8.29 38.35
C ASP A 604 35.68 -6.89 38.92
N VAL A 605 35.58 -6.74 40.25
CA VAL A 605 35.64 -5.44 40.91
C VAL A 605 36.93 -4.69 40.56
N GLU A 606 38.06 -5.39 40.46
CA GLU A 606 39.33 -4.78 40.07
C GLU A 606 39.30 -4.26 38.63
N LYS A 607 38.82 -5.06 37.67
CA LYS A 607 38.70 -4.61 36.28
C LYS A 607 37.64 -3.55 36.07
N GLU A 608 36.55 -3.59 36.83
CA GLU A 608 35.50 -2.58 36.74
C GLU A 608 35.98 -1.24 37.32
N ILE A 609 36.73 -1.26 38.42
CA ILE A 609 37.44 -0.08 38.92
C ILE A 609 38.45 0.43 37.87
N GLU A 610 39.21 -0.45 37.22
CA GLU A 610 40.16 -0.06 36.17
C GLU A 610 39.44 0.57 34.96
N ARG A 611 38.31 -0.02 34.52
CA ARG A 611 37.48 0.49 33.43
C ARG A 611 36.88 1.84 33.77
N LEU A 612 36.29 1.98 34.95
CA LEU A 612 35.70 3.24 35.41
C LEU A 612 36.76 4.33 35.60
N LYS A 613 37.97 4.00 36.07
CA LYS A 613 39.11 4.94 36.11
C LYS A 613 39.54 5.38 34.71
N LYS A 614 39.61 4.47 33.73
CA LYS A 614 39.89 4.82 32.32
C LYS A 614 38.79 5.71 31.74
N GLU A 615 37.53 5.43 32.05
CA GLU A 615 36.40 6.24 31.61
C GLU A 615 36.38 7.61 32.30
N GLU A 616 36.73 7.70 33.59
CA GLU A 616 36.95 8.95 34.32
C GLU A 616 38.07 9.77 33.68
N GLU A 617 39.20 9.17 33.31
CA GLU A 617 40.27 9.86 32.58
C GLU A 617 39.80 10.39 31.22
N ARG A 618 39.04 9.58 30.47
CA ARG A 618 38.49 9.96 29.16
C ARG A 618 37.51 11.13 29.30
N LEU A 619 36.55 11.04 30.21
CA LEU A 619 35.57 12.08 30.47
C LEU A 619 36.24 13.35 31.00
N THR A 620 37.32 13.24 31.79
CA THR A 620 38.10 14.39 32.25
C THR A 620 38.73 15.13 31.06
N LYS A 621 39.29 14.41 30.09
CA LYS A 621 39.86 15.00 28.87
C LYS A 621 38.79 15.66 27.98
N GLU A 622 37.65 15.00 27.79
CA GLU A 622 36.55 15.57 26.99
C GLU A 622 35.93 16.80 27.69
N LEU A 623 35.73 16.77 29.01
CA LEU A 623 35.28 17.93 29.78
C LEU A 623 36.29 19.08 29.70
N ALA A 624 37.59 18.81 29.77
CA ALA A 624 38.61 19.85 29.60
C ALA A 624 38.58 20.47 28.19
N ARG A 625 38.36 19.66 27.15
CA ARG A 625 38.23 20.12 25.77
C ARG A 625 36.98 20.98 25.57
N VAL A 626 35.82 20.50 26.00
CA VAL A 626 34.54 21.22 25.83
C VAL A 626 34.54 22.51 26.65
N ASN A 627 35.02 22.48 27.90
CA ASN A 627 35.20 23.70 28.70
C ASN A 627 36.22 24.66 28.08
N GLY A 628 37.30 24.16 27.47
CA GLY A 628 38.27 24.99 26.76
C GLY A 628 37.69 25.66 25.51
N MET A 629 36.84 24.97 24.75
CA MET A 629 36.14 25.54 23.59
C MET A 629 35.08 26.56 24.02
N LEU A 630 34.26 26.23 25.02
CA LEU A 630 33.22 27.12 25.55
C LEU A 630 33.78 28.26 26.40
N GLY A 631 35.00 28.16 26.92
CA GLY A 631 35.71 29.24 27.59
C GLY A 631 36.42 30.22 26.64
N ASN A 632 36.51 29.89 25.34
CA ASN A 632 37.14 30.75 24.34
C ASN A 632 36.14 31.75 23.77
N GLU A 633 36.25 33.02 24.16
CA GLU A 633 35.37 34.11 23.69
C GLU A 633 35.31 34.25 22.16
N ARG A 634 36.40 33.93 21.44
CA ARG A 634 36.41 33.94 19.96
C ARG A 634 35.60 32.79 19.37
N PHE A 635 35.51 31.65 20.05
CA PHE A 635 34.70 30.51 19.59
C PHE A 635 33.22 30.80 19.79
N ILE A 636 32.82 31.29 20.97
CA ILE A 636 31.42 31.66 21.25
C ILE A 636 30.92 32.75 20.29
N SER A 637 31.75 33.75 19.98
CA SER A 637 31.34 34.89 19.15
C SER A 637 31.39 34.63 17.64
N LYS A 638 32.19 33.68 17.16
CA LYS A 638 32.39 33.45 15.71
C LYS A 638 31.89 32.10 15.18
N ALA A 639 31.62 31.12 16.03
CA ALA A 639 31.12 29.82 15.58
C ALA A 639 29.62 29.88 15.24
N PRO A 640 29.13 29.07 14.29
CA PRO A 640 27.70 28.93 14.03
C PRO A 640 26.94 28.49 15.29
N LYS A 641 25.76 29.06 15.53
CA LYS A 641 24.92 28.78 16.72
C LYS A 641 24.69 27.29 16.96
N ALA A 642 24.38 26.54 15.90
CA ALA A 642 24.18 25.08 15.98
C ALA A 642 25.40 24.34 16.56
N LYS A 643 26.61 24.79 16.27
CA LYS A 643 27.85 24.18 16.77
C LYS A 643 28.14 24.55 18.23
N VAL A 644 27.76 25.76 18.65
CA VAL A 644 27.86 26.17 20.07
C VAL A 644 26.86 25.40 20.91
N ASP A 645 25.63 25.23 20.42
CA ASP A 645 24.58 24.46 21.09
C ASP A 645 24.96 22.97 21.18
N GLU A 646 25.59 22.40 20.14
CA GLU A 646 26.12 21.04 20.16
C GLU A 646 27.18 20.84 21.26
N GLU A 647 28.13 21.77 21.40
CA GLU A 647 29.17 21.70 22.44
C GLU A 647 28.60 21.91 23.86
N ARG A 648 27.56 22.74 24.01
CA ARG A 648 26.83 22.87 25.30
C ARG A 648 26.12 21.57 25.68
N ALA A 649 25.45 20.92 24.72
CA ALA A 649 24.81 19.63 24.95
C ALA A 649 25.83 18.54 25.31
N LYS A 650 27.03 18.56 24.68
CA LYS A 650 28.14 17.67 25.07
C LYS A 650 28.63 17.92 26.49
N LEU A 651 28.75 19.18 26.92
CA LEU A 651 29.16 19.53 28.29
C LEU A 651 28.21 18.92 29.33
N GLU A 652 26.91 19.13 29.15
CA GLU A 652 25.88 18.63 30.05
C GLU A 652 25.90 17.09 30.11
N ARG A 653 25.96 16.44 28.94
CA ARG A 653 26.05 14.98 28.84
C ARG A 653 27.29 14.42 29.52
N TYR A 654 28.49 14.96 29.26
CA TYR A 654 29.72 14.46 29.85
C TYR A 654 29.79 14.73 31.36
N THR A 655 29.20 15.83 31.83
CA THR A 655 29.12 16.13 33.28
C THR A 655 28.25 15.11 33.99
N SER A 656 27.05 14.83 33.46
CA SER A 656 26.16 13.80 34.02
C SER A 656 26.80 12.40 33.99
N MET A 657 27.48 12.03 32.90
CA MET A 657 28.22 10.77 32.83
C MET A 657 29.36 10.70 33.86
N MET A 658 30.09 11.79 34.08
CA MET A 658 31.17 11.86 35.05
C MET A 658 30.66 11.67 36.49
N GLU A 659 29.54 12.30 36.84
CA GLU A 659 28.90 12.12 38.15
C GLU A 659 28.53 10.64 38.39
N GLN A 660 27.90 10.00 37.41
CA GLN A 660 27.56 8.57 37.49
C GLN A 660 28.80 7.68 37.64
N VAL A 661 29.88 7.97 36.91
CA VAL A 661 31.15 7.21 37.01
C VAL A 661 31.76 7.36 38.41
N LYS A 662 31.75 8.58 38.98
CA LYS A 662 32.29 8.84 40.32
C LYS A 662 31.46 8.20 41.42
N GLU A 663 30.14 8.28 41.34
CA GLU A 663 29.23 7.62 42.28
C GLU A 663 29.46 6.12 42.27
N ARG A 664 29.60 5.52 41.08
CA ARG A 664 29.83 4.08 40.94
C ARG A 664 31.22 3.64 41.39
N LEU A 665 32.26 4.46 41.17
CA LEU A 665 33.60 4.21 41.73
C LEU A 665 33.58 4.24 43.27
N ALA A 666 32.81 5.15 43.87
CA ALA A 666 32.67 5.24 45.32
C ALA A 666 31.89 4.07 45.93
N GLN A 667 30.98 3.45 45.17
CA GLN A 667 30.26 2.24 45.61
C GLN A 667 31.09 0.95 45.50
N LEU A 668 32.14 0.94 44.67
CA LEU A 668 32.99 -0.23 44.41
C LEU A 668 34.29 -0.24 45.23
N GLN A 669 34.62 0.88 45.89
CA GLN A 669 35.77 1.05 46.78
C GLN A 669 35.33 0.95 48.24
#